data_AF-A0A9P3HAM4-F1
#
_entry.id   AF-A0A9P3HAM4-F1
#
_cell.length_a   1.000
_cell.length_b   1.000
_cell.length_c   1.000
_cell.angle_alpha   90.00
_cell.angle_beta   90.00
_cell.angle_gamma   90.00
#
_symmetry.space_group_name_H-M   'P 1'
#
loop_
_entity.id
_entity.type
_entity.pdbx_description
1 polymer ?
#
loop_
_entity_poly.entity_id
_entity_poly.type
_entity_poly.pdbx_seq_one_letter_code
_entity_poly.pdbx_strand_id
1 'polypeptide(L)'
;MAYNAFLELSQRYSIGYISEISQDDVFLAKEFSKAHSEFPDKEMPWNPTVYALFEVLKLDVQTFPSQQRKEPIVINSVLLLMFVTDDGRLKELAARYLKDANIPSVNTVLDKLENRSHPHTTTIDLNGRWSLQDAESTVKIEALVPGQVHLDLIQAGLLDDDVYYGTNYVKESVRAVMYKTWIYEKEFQVDKDPFSEAFLDCEGLDTIATVTLNGRIVGKTDNQFRHYLLNVRDALLQGTKQTNILRIQFDSAIQNARDGADSYPYYVPDMFNMSAAQHGFPYRNFIRKEQCAFSWDWGPAFAPCGIWRPISLRLSRNYPLITNWSLLTDFDASKNAWVIKLCVELHSDGDQRVALKSELNGETLLISKDLHVGCGHNVLRKSYELKRGSVKEWWPKGYGEAQLYNFKASVSSDAETELASHTFRCGFRTCRLVQDALGADQKGDSFHFQVNGVNIFAKGSNWIPGHVFDRLMTMEKKRALLQNCVAANMNMVRIWGGGRYETDEFYQLCDELGLMVWQEFMFACALYPTDQKFLDNVRLEVTDQVKRLMVHPSVVLWSGNNENQEFMVKGWDKATVLNPYVFTVDYHKLYIETIMSTLRGIDVSRSFISTSPSAGLISESPYTERYILQECECGLYGDVHFYDYKHNGLHVENYPKARFVSEYGAQSMPSFSLWKTISSSDDWHPLSSLCVHRNHHGNGQKEMLEQIEFQLRLSETLSAYLWSDPEKTTISKNLQEAIFDDYCYLTQCVQARSIAAQTEHYRRGQGEASRTMGALYWQLNDIWPGPTWSSIEHNGRWKPLHYFIMNAFADVLISGFEGEDENTFHIHVSNDKREKIEGQVVVKSYHFKSGQCSEVALVPFDIKAQSSMKVVSVNPQGFDQAGMDSNQFLLMATATFQGKDQTNSTVVKMLPQLCPSRTPFSINYLSQDPKIRLDAFLVTMAAKRSDFNGERSGQVQFTLISERVAGWVWLSWIHDVEGHFSENCFWMLAGESREIAFEWRAAGPKDMLTQDQLHIRSLFDVHRTSASLETEQ
;
A
#
# COMPACT_ATOMS: atom_id res chain seq x y z
N MET A 1 27.48 -50.34 -22.18
CA MET A 1 26.80 -49.29 -21.37
C MET A 1 25.30 -49.24 -21.66
N ALA A 2 24.87 -49.01 -22.92
CA ALA A 2 23.44 -48.98 -23.27
C ALA A 2 22.68 -50.27 -22.90
N TYR A 3 23.27 -51.45 -23.14
CA TYR A 3 22.69 -52.74 -22.74
C TYR A 3 22.48 -52.88 -21.21
N ASN A 4 23.40 -52.33 -20.40
CA ASN A 4 23.30 -52.39 -18.94
C ASN A 4 22.27 -51.40 -18.39
N ALA A 5 22.19 -50.18 -18.97
CA ALA A 5 21.14 -49.22 -18.64
C ALA A 5 19.73 -49.72 -19.01
N PHE A 6 19.63 -50.46 -20.12
CA PHE A 6 18.40 -51.10 -20.57
C PHE A 6 17.96 -52.25 -19.65
N LEU A 7 18.90 -53.09 -19.18
CA LEU A 7 18.63 -54.13 -18.19
C LEU A 7 18.15 -53.54 -16.86
N GLU A 8 18.79 -52.46 -16.38
CA GLU A 8 18.45 -51.77 -15.13
C GLU A 8 17.05 -51.12 -15.19
N LEU A 9 16.69 -50.49 -16.32
CA LEU A 9 15.35 -49.96 -16.57
C LEU A 9 14.30 -51.07 -16.66
N SER A 10 14.59 -52.20 -17.32
CA SER A 10 13.63 -53.30 -17.45
C SER A 10 13.30 -53.97 -16.10
N GLN A 11 14.30 -54.07 -15.20
CA GLN A 11 14.11 -54.56 -13.83
C GLN A 11 13.31 -53.57 -12.99
N ARG A 12 13.54 -52.27 -13.16
CA ARG A 12 12.82 -51.21 -12.44
C ARG A 12 11.33 -51.11 -12.81
N TYR A 13 10.97 -51.52 -14.02
CA TYR A 13 9.60 -51.42 -14.56
C TYR A 13 8.92 -52.77 -14.85
N SER A 14 9.50 -53.90 -14.42
CA SER A 14 8.93 -55.26 -14.51
C SER A 14 8.48 -55.68 -15.93
N ILE A 15 9.33 -55.45 -16.94
CA ILE A 15 9.05 -55.83 -18.34
C ILE A 15 9.42 -57.30 -18.55
N GLY A 16 8.42 -58.20 -18.57
CA GLY A 16 8.56 -59.64 -18.37
C GLY A 16 9.05 -60.55 -19.52
N TYR A 17 9.80 -60.06 -20.52
CA TYR A 17 10.31 -60.92 -21.62
C TYR A 17 11.80 -60.70 -21.88
N ILE A 18 12.66 -61.34 -21.09
CA ILE A 18 14.11 -61.39 -21.35
C ILE A 18 14.64 -62.78 -21.02
N SER A 19 14.44 -63.76 -21.91
CA SER A 19 15.18 -65.03 -21.82
C SER A 19 15.68 -65.60 -23.15
N GLU A 20 15.41 -64.95 -24.29
CA GLU A 20 15.90 -65.41 -25.60
C GLU A 20 16.38 -64.21 -26.42
N ILE A 21 17.60 -63.74 -26.16
CA ILE A 21 18.37 -62.91 -27.09
C ILE A 21 19.54 -63.80 -27.50
N SER A 22 19.50 -64.30 -28.74
CA SER A 22 20.51 -65.24 -29.26
C SER A 22 21.60 -64.50 -30.03
N GLN A 23 22.72 -65.18 -30.32
CA GLN A 23 23.89 -64.59 -30.98
C GLN A 23 23.64 -64.04 -32.41
N ASP A 24 22.43 -64.16 -32.96
CA ASP A 24 22.04 -63.52 -34.23
C ASP A 24 21.72 -62.02 -34.09
N ASP A 25 21.58 -61.49 -32.87
CA ASP A 25 21.41 -60.05 -32.59
C ASP A 25 22.68 -59.19 -32.83
N VAL A 26 23.77 -59.83 -33.31
CA VAL A 26 25.04 -59.19 -33.69
C VAL A 26 24.92 -58.38 -34.99
N PHE A 27 23.83 -58.51 -35.74
CA PHE A 27 23.59 -57.73 -36.96
C PHE A 27 23.50 -56.22 -36.70
N LEU A 28 22.78 -55.81 -35.64
CA LEU A 28 22.62 -54.39 -35.28
C LEU A 28 23.92 -53.77 -34.73
N ALA A 29 24.75 -54.54 -34.04
CA ALA A 29 26.04 -54.07 -33.53
C ALA A 29 27.07 -53.82 -34.66
N LYS A 30 27.01 -54.59 -35.75
CA LYS A 30 27.87 -54.38 -36.94
C LYS A 30 27.48 -53.13 -37.72
N GLU A 31 26.19 -52.84 -37.87
CA GLU A 31 25.73 -51.60 -38.50
C GLU A 31 26.00 -50.37 -37.62
N PHE A 32 25.90 -50.52 -36.28
CA PHE A 32 26.29 -49.46 -35.34
C PHE A 32 27.77 -49.06 -35.47
N SER A 33 28.66 -50.04 -35.66
CA SER A 33 30.10 -49.79 -35.86
C SER A 33 30.39 -49.12 -37.20
N LYS A 34 29.55 -49.34 -38.21
CA LYS A 34 29.71 -48.79 -39.56
C LYS A 34 29.27 -47.32 -39.61
N ALA A 35 28.10 -47.01 -39.03
CA ALA A 35 27.59 -45.64 -38.91
C ALA A 35 28.51 -44.72 -38.07
N HIS A 36 29.17 -45.26 -37.04
CA HIS A 36 30.11 -44.49 -36.22
C HIS A 36 31.41 -44.15 -36.96
N SER A 37 31.83 -44.98 -37.92
CA SER A 37 33.05 -44.74 -38.69
C SER A 37 32.92 -43.69 -39.80
N GLU A 38 31.69 -43.38 -40.22
CA GLU A 38 31.42 -42.41 -41.30
C GLU A 38 31.27 -40.96 -40.82
N PHE A 39 31.19 -40.71 -39.50
CA PHE A 39 31.03 -39.35 -38.95
C PHE A 39 31.88 -39.13 -37.68
N PRO A 40 33.22 -38.94 -37.81
CA PRO A 40 34.07 -38.76 -36.64
C PRO A 40 33.96 -37.37 -36.02
N ASP A 41 33.63 -36.33 -36.81
CA ASP A 41 33.81 -34.94 -36.37
C ASP A 41 32.74 -34.01 -36.95
N LYS A 42 31.58 -33.87 -36.29
CA LYS A 42 30.79 -32.62 -36.27
C LYS A 42 29.99 -32.53 -34.98
N GLU A 43 30.12 -31.40 -34.29
CA GLU A 43 29.29 -31.00 -33.15
C GLU A 43 27.81 -31.09 -33.52
N MET A 44 27.11 -32.07 -32.94
CA MET A 44 25.65 -32.15 -32.93
C MET A 44 25.18 -32.10 -31.47
N PRO A 45 24.11 -31.34 -31.15
CA PRO A 45 23.62 -31.15 -29.78
C PRO A 45 22.84 -32.37 -29.24
N TRP A 46 22.85 -33.50 -29.94
CA TRP A 46 22.07 -34.70 -29.60
C TRP A 46 22.98 -35.83 -29.16
N ASN A 47 22.53 -36.63 -28.19
CA ASN A 47 23.20 -37.87 -27.80
C ASN A 47 23.29 -38.80 -29.04
N PRO A 48 24.50 -39.22 -29.48
CA PRO A 48 24.70 -40.03 -30.68
C PRO A 48 23.87 -41.32 -30.70
N THR A 49 23.56 -41.85 -29.51
CA THR A 49 22.70 -43.03 -29.31
C THR A 49 21.25 -42.77 -29.76
N VAL A 50 20.74 -41.56 -29.54
CA VAL A 50 19.37 -41.14 -29.91
C VAL A 50 19.26 -40.91 -31.42
N TYR A 51 20.30 -40.35 -32.05
CA TYR A 51 20.33 -40.16 -33.49
C TYR A 51 20.51 -41.49 -34.25
N ALA A 52 21.31 -42.41 -33.71
CA ALA A 52 21.43 -43.77 -34.25
C ALA A 52 20.13 -44.56 -34.12
N LEU A 53 19.42 -44.46 -32.98
CA LEU A 53 18.07 -45.02 -32.82
C LEU A 53 17.09 -44.43 -33.85
N PHE A 54 17.20 -43.14 -34.13
CA PHE A 54 16.35 -42.44 -35.11
C PHE A 54 16.61 -42.90 -36.56
N GLU A 55 17.86 -43.09 -36.97
CA GLU A 55 18.17 -43.60 -38.31
C GLU A 55 17.79 -45.09 -38.47
N VAL A 56 17.91 -45.90 -37.40
CA VAL A 56 17.36 -47.26 -37.37
C VAL A 56 15.83 -47.24 -37.57
N LEU A 57 15.11 -46.34 -36.89
CA LEU A 57 13.66 -46.20 -37.04
C LEU A 57 13.24 -45.70 -38.44
N LYS A 58 14.02 -44.80 -39.06
CA LYS A 58 13.80 -44.38 -40.46
C LYS A 58 13.99 -45.52 -41.46
N LEU A 59 15.06 -46.31 -41.29
CA LEU A 59 15.30 -47.53 -42.06
C LEU A 59 14.19 -48.55 -41.85
N ASP A 60 13.63 -48.65 -40.63
CA ASP A 60 12.60 -49.64 -40.31
C ASP A 60 11.25 -49.34 -40.99
N VAL A 61 10.83 -48.07 -40.97
CA VAL A 61 9.54 -47.61 -41.54
C VAL A 61 9.49 -47.75 -43.07
N GLN A 62 10.62 -47.60 -43.76
CA GLN A 62 10.69 -47.65 -45.22
C GLN A 62 11.02 -49.03 -45.79
N THR A 63 11.65 -49.94 -45.03
CA THR A 63 12.28 -51.14 -45.60
C THR A 63 11.72 -52.47 -45.09
N PHE A 64 10.98 -52.50 -43.97
CA PHE A 64 10.51 -53.76 -43.37
C PHE A 64 9.01 -54.04 -43.59
N PRO A 65 8.63 -55.29 -43.94
CA PRO A 65 7.23 -55.70 -44.06
C PRO A 65 6.47 -55.58 -42.74
N SER A 66 5.15 -55.38 -42.81
CA SER A 66 4.24 -55.14 -41.67
C SER A 66 4.26 -56.20 -40.55
N GLN A 67 4.77 -57.41 -40.82
CA GLN A 67 4.92 -58.46 -39.81
C GLN A 67 6.11 -58.28 -38.87
N GLN A 68 7.19 -57.62 -39.30
CA GLN A 68 8.40 -57.41 -38.47
C GLN A 68 8.34 -56.14 -37.61
N ARG A 69 7.44 -55.20 -37.92
CA ARG A 69 7.14 -54.00 -37.09
C ARG A 69 6.59 -54.31 -35.70
N LYS A 70 6.32 -55.59 -35.40
CA LYS A 70 5.78 -56.09 -34.13
C LYS A 70 6.84 -56.76 -33.25
N GLU A 71 8.10 -56.77 -33.67
CA GLU A 71 9.17 -57.37 -32.86
C GLU A 71 9.39 -56.58 -31.55
N PRO A 72 9.54 -57.27 -30.39
CA PRO A 72 9.67 -56.62 -29.08
C PRO A 72 10.81 -55.60 -29.00
N ILE A 73 11.90 -55.81 -29.74
CA ILE A 73 13.07 -54.92 -29.79
C ILE A 73 12.70 -53.55 -30.38
N VAL A 74 11.90 -53.50 -31.43
CA VAL A 74 11.51 -52.26 -32.11
C VAL A 74 10.54 -51.45 -31.22
N ILE A 75 9.57 -52.12 -30.61
CA ILE A 75 8.60 -51.51 -29.69
C ILE A 75 9.30 -50.96 -28.43
N ASN A 76 10.22 -51.73 -27.85
CA ASN A 76 10.98 -51.29 -26.68
C ASN A 76 11.89 -50.11 -27.01
N SER A 77 12.43 -50.04 -28.23
CA SER A 77 13.25 -48.92 -28.69
C SER A 77 12.43 -47.63 -28.88
N VAL A 78 11.20 -47.74 -29.40
CA VAL A 78 10.28 -46.60 -29.55
C VAL A 78 9.73 -46.12 -28.21
N LEU A 79 9.40 -47.04 -27.29
CA LEU A 79 9.04 -46.71 -25.91
C LEU A 79 10.19 -46.01 -25.19
N LEU A 80 11.42 -46.52 -25.31
CA LEU A 80 12.60 -45.87 -24.75
C LEU A 80 12.74 -44.45 -25.31
N LEU A 81 12.61 -44.26 -26.64
CA LEU A 81 12.65 -42.94 -27.28
C LEU A 81 11.63 -41.95 -26.68
N MET A 82 10.40 -42.40 -26.39
CA MET A 82 9.38 -41.58 -25.73
C MET A 82 9.76 -41.14 -24.32
N PHE A 83 10.51 -41.97 -23.57
CA PHE A 83 10.91 -41.69 -22.19
C PHE A 83 12.18 -40.83 -22.08
N VAL A 84 13.09 -40.85 -23.05
CA VAL A 84 14.34 -40.07 -23.01
C VAL A 84 14.34 -38.76 -23.81
N THR A 85 13.32 -38.50 -24.63
CA THR A 85 13.20 -37.22 -25.36
C THR A 85 12.26 -36.24 -24.65
N ASP A 86 12.52 -34.94 -24.74
CA ASP A 86 11.58 -33.86 -24.31
C ASP A 86 10.91 -33.15 -25.49
N ASP A 87 11.24 -33.54 -26.72
CA ASP A 87 10.64 -32.98 -27.93
C ASP A 87 9.21 -33.51 -28.16
N GLY A 88 8.23 -32.59 -28.09
CA GLY A 88 6.81 -32.90 -28.25
C GLY A 88 6.44 -33.51 -29.60
N ARG A 89 7.13 -33.13 -30.70
CA ARG A 89 6.88 -33.71 -32.04
C ARG A 89 7.39 -35.14 -32.14
N LEU A 90 8.53 -35.44 -31.52
CA LEU A 90 9.08 -36.80 -31.52
C LEU A 90 8.23 -37.76 -30.66
N LYS A 91 7.73 -37.29 -29.51
CA LYS A 91 6.75 -38.05 -28.70
C LYS A 91 5.49 -38.35 -29.49
N GLU A 92 4.97 -37.38 -30.24
CA GLU A 92 3.77 -37.53 -31.06
C GLU A 92 3.98 -38.54 -32.21
N LEU A 93 5.15 -38.50 -32.88
CA LEU A 93 5.47 -39.43 -33.97
C LEU A 93 5.66 -40.87 -33.47
N ALA A 94 6.36 -41.03 -32.34
CA ALA A 94 6.55 -42.31 -31.67
C ALA A 94 5.22 -42.91 -31.16
N ALA A 95 4.34 -42.07 -30.60
CA ALA A 95 3.00 -42.47 -30.18
C ALA A 95 2.17 -42.95 -31.38
N ARG A 96 2.20 -42.25 -32.52
CA ARG A 96 1.52 -42.70 -33.76
C ARG A 96 2.05 -44.05 -34.25
N TYR A 97 3.37 -44.24 -34.26
CA TYR A 97 3.98 -45.51 -34.65
C TYR A 97 3.51 -46.68 -33.77
N LEU A 98 3.49 -46.48 -32.45
CA LEU A 98 3.03 -47.49 -31.48
C LEU A 98 1.53 -47.78 -31.59
N LYS A 99 0.72 -46.76 -31.92
CA LYS A 99 -0.73 -46.88 -32.15
C LYS A 99 -1.03 -47.68 -33.43
N ASP A 100 -0.26 -47.45 -34.49
CA ASP A 100 -0.34 -48.19 -35.76
C ASP A 100 0.11 -49.66 -35.62
N ALA A 101 1.01 -49.97 -34.67
CA ALA A 101 1.42 -51.33 -34.35
C ALA A 101 0.30 -52.18 -33.71
N ASN A 102 -0.75 -51.52 -33.18
CA ASN A 102 -1.98 -52.08 -32.63
C ASN A 102 -1.76 -53.19 -31.58
N ILE A 103 -0.93 -52.88 -30.57
CA ILE A 103 -0.58 -53.80 -29.48
C ILE A 103 -1.34 -53.40 -28.22
N PRO A 104 -2.26 -54.25 -27.71
CA PRO A 104 -3.19 -53.87 -26.63
C PRO A 104 -2.52 -53.36 -25.34
N SER A 105 -1.38 -53.95 -24.95
CA SER A 105 -0.62 -53.56 -23.76
C SER A 105 0.03 -52.18 -23.89
N VAL A 106 0.44 -51.78 -25.11
CA VAL A 106 1.07 -50.49 -25.40
C VAL A 106 0.02 -49.39 -25.48
N ASN A 107 -1.14 -49.66 -26.09
CA ASN A 107 -2.26 -48.71 -26.11
C ASN A 107 -2.71 -48.33 -24.69
N THR A 108 -2.68 -49.28 -23.75
CA THR A 108 -2.99 -49.01 -22.33
C THR A 108 -1.96 -48.09 -21.66
N VAL A 109 -0.69 -48.17 -22.06
CA VAL A 109 0.39 -47.29 -21.56
C VAL A 109 0.31 -45.91 -22.23
N LEU A 110 -0.02 -45.84 -23.51
CA LEU A 110 -0.24 -44.60 -24.25
C LEU A 110 -1.44 -43.82 -23.72
N ASP A 111 -2.57 -44.49 -23.42
CA ASP A 111 -3.74 -43.85 -22.79
C ASP A 111 -3.41 -43.32 -21.39
N LYS A 112 -2.53 -44.00 -20.64
CA LYS A 112 -2.02 -43.50 -19.35
C LYS A 112 -1.03 -42.34 -19.49
N LEU A 113 -0.27 -42.28 -20.58
CA LEU A 113 0.67 -41.19 -20.88
C LEU A 113 -0.05 -39.95 -21.44
N GLU A 114 -1.04 -40.12 -22.32
CA GLU A 114 -1.92 -39.06 -22.82
C GLU A 114 -2.70 -38.43 -21.64
N ASN A 115 -3.26 -39.24 -20.73
CA ASN A 115 -3.92 -38.73 -19.52
C ASN A 115 -2.98 -38.08 -18.48
N ARG A 116 -1.68 -38.40 -18.50
CA ARG A 116 -0.66 -37.72 -17.67
C ARG A 116 -0.12 -36.44 -18.31
N SER A 117 -0.37 -36.23 -19.61
CA SER A 117 0.18 -35.10 -20.38
C SER A 117 -0.71 -33.85 -20.37
N HIS A 118 -1.91 -33.91 -19.81
CA HIS A 118 -2.84 -32.78 -19.74
C HIS A 118 -3.15 -32.43 -18.27
N PRO A 119 -3.00 -31.15 -17.88
CA PRO A 119 -3.21 -30.77 -16.48
C PRO A 119 -4.67 -30.97 -16.07
N HIS A 120 -4.89 -31.55 -14.87
CA HIS A 120 -6.21 -31.88 -14.31
C HIS A 120 -7.11 -30.65 -14.13
N THR A 121 -6.48 -29.51 -13.83
CA THR A 121 -7.09 -28.19 -13.83
C THR A 121 -6.28 -27.30 -14.78
N THR A 122 -6.95 -26.56 -15.65
CA THR A 122 -6.32 -25.60 -16.56
C THR A 122 -6.82 -24.20 -16.24
N THR A 123 -5.90 -23.24 -16.14
CA THR A 123 -6.26 -21.81 -16.05
C THR A 123 -5.81 -21.13 -17.34
N ILE A 124 -6.75 -20.52 -18.04
CA ILE A 124 -6.50 -19.73 -19.24
C ILE A 124 -6.49 -18.25 -18.82
N ASP A 125 -5.34 -17.60 -18.95
CA ASP A 125 -5.20 -16.17 -18.70
C ASP A 125 -5.97 -15.37 -19.77
N LEU A 126 -6.90 -14.52 -19.34
CA LEU A 126 -7.67 -13.64 -20.21
C LEU A 126 -7.22 -12.18 -20.15
N ASN A 127 -6.14 -11.87 -19.43
CA ASN A 127 -5.52 -10.55 -19.38
C ASN A 127 -4.91 -10.13 -20.74
N GLY A 128 -4.32 -8.94 -20.77
CA GLY A 128 -3.68 -8.36 -21.94
C GLY A 128 -4.68 -7.59 -22.82
N ARG A 129 -4.61 -7.78 -24.14
CA ARG A 129 -5.38 -7.00 -25.11
C ARG A 129 -6.83 -7.44 -25.21
N TRP A 130 -7.72 -6.45 -25.26
CA TRP A 130 -9.16 -6.54 -25.47
C TRP A 130 -9.59 -5.47 -26.47
N SER A 131 -10.77 -5.62 -27.08
CA SER A 131 -11.42 -4.50 -27.77
C SER A 131 -12.30 -3.75 -26.78
N LEU A 132 -12.34 -2.43 -26.88
CA LEU A 132 -13.20 -1.55 -26.10
C LEU A 132 -14.01 -0.67 -27.04
N GLN A 133 -15.31 -0.54 -26.76
CA GLN A 133 -16.20 0.38 -27.45
C GLN A 133 -17.22 1.00 -26.50
N ASP A 134 -17.79 2.16 -26.87
CA ASP A 134 -18.99 2.66 -26.21
C ASP A 134 -20.25 1.99 -26.75
N ALA A 135 -21.38 2.16 -26.03
CA ALA A 135 -22.64 1.53 -26.41
C ALA A 135 -23.13 1.94 -27.80
N GLU A 136 -22.89 3.18 -28.21
CA GLU A 136 -23.24 3.68 -29.56
C GLU A 136 -22.22 3.28 -30.65
N SER A 137 -21.12 2.60 -30.29
CA SER A 137 -20.01 2.26 -31.20
C SER A 137 -19.40 3.47 -31.92
N THR A 138 -19.44 4.65 -31.31
CA THR A 138 -18.77 5.86 -31.82
C THR A 138 -17.27 5.82 -31.54
N VAL A 139 -16.87 5.10 -30.49
CA VAL A 139 -15.48 4.80 -30.15
C VAL A 139 -15.27 3.30 -30.27
N LYS A 140 -14.20 2.88 -30.95
CA LYS A 140 -13.73 1.49 -30.94
C LYS A 140 -12.22 1.45 -30.98
N ILE A 141 -11.63 0.98 -29.88
CA ILE A 141 -10.19 0.98 -29.66
C ILE A 141 -9.72 -0.37 -29.08
N GLU A 142 -8.41 -0.54 -29.01
CA GLU A 142 -7.79 -1.58 -28.20
C GLU A 142 -7.72 -1.10 -26.74
N ALA A 143 -7.93 -2.00 -25.80
CA ALA A 143 -7.81 -1.76 -24.37
C ALA A 143 -6.94 -2.82 -23.70
N LEU A 144 -6.35 -2.46 -22.56
CA LEU A 144 -5.52 -3.34 -21.76
C LEU A 144 -6.23 -3.76 -20.48
N VAL A 145 -6.19 -5.05 -20.17
CA VAL A 145 -6.75 -5.66 -18.96
C VAL A 145 -5.62 -6.32 -18.17
N PRO A 146 -5.47 -6.06 -16.85
CA PRO A 146 -6.28 -5.14 -16.05
C PRO A 146 -6.11 -3.66 -16.45
N GLY A 147 -7.21 -2.90 -16.40
CA GLY A 147 -7.21 -1.50 -16.82
C GLY A 147 -8.53 -0.79 -16.65
N GLN A 148 -8.52 0.49 -17.01
CA GLN A 148 -9.63 1.42 -16.86
C GLN A 148 -9.75 2.24 -18.14
N VAL A 149 -11.00 2.50 -18.54
CA VAL A 149 -11.36 3.14 -19.82
C VAL A 149 -10.60 4.43 -20.08
N HIS A 150 -10.42 5.28 -19.07
CA HIS A 150 -9.70 6.55 -19.23
C HIS A 150 -8.28 6.35 -19.76
N LEU A 151 -7.55 5.36 -19.24
CA LEU A 151 -6.19 5.06 -19.70
C LEU A 151 -6.17 4.49 -21.11
N ASP A 152 -7.18 3.69 -21.46
CA ASP A 152 -7.30 3.12 -22.81
C ASP A 152 -7.60 4.22 -23.85
N LEU A 153 -8.45 5.19 -23.51
CA LEU A 153 -8.73 6.36 -24.35
C LEU A 153 -7.51 7.28 -24.51
N ILE A 154 -6.74 7.50 -23.44
CA ILE A 154 -5.47 8.24 -23.50
C ILE A 154 -4.50 7.51 -24.44
N GLN A 155 -4.34 6.20 -24.28
CA GLN A 155 -3.46 5.39 -25.12
C GLN A 155 -3.86 5.42 -26.61
N ALA A 156 -5.16 5.55 -26.90
CA ALA A 156 -5.69 5.70 -28.25
C ALA A 156 -5.64 7.13 -28.80
N GLY A 157 -5.19 8.12 -28.02
CA GLY A 157 -5.16 9.54 -28.40
C GLY A 157 -6.54 10.20 -28.49
N LEU A 158 -7.54 9.66 -27.79
CA LEU A 158 -8.92 10.18 -27.75
C LEU A 158 -9.20 11.07 -26.52
N LEU A 159 -8.34 10.99 -25.50
CA LEU A 159 -8.25 11.93 -24.40
C LEU A 159 -6.83 12.48 -24.34
N ASP A 160 -6.69 13.74 -23.90
CA ASP A 160 -5.40 14.33 -23.59
C ASP A 160 -4.66 13.45 -22.56
N ASP A 161 -3.38 13.19 -22.79
CA ASP A 161 -2.54 12.37 -21.93
C ASP A 161 -2.27 13.02 -20.57
N ASP A 162 -2.22 14.36 -20.54
CA ASP A 162 -2.13 15.12 -19.30
C ASP A 162 -3.52 15.53 -18.78
N VAL A 163 -4.23 14.54 -18.23
CA VAL A 163 -5.52 14.76 -17.55
C VAL A 163 -5.40 15.64 -16.30
N TYR A 164 -4.18 15.89 -15.80
CA TYR A 164 -3.92 16.72 -14.65
C TYR A 164 -3.44 18.13 -15.02
N TYR A 165 -3.13 18.46 -16.27
CA TYR A 165 -2.73 19.83 -16.62
C TYR A 165 -3.87 20.82 -16.37
N GLY A 166 -3.58 21.93 -15.68
CA GLY A 166 -4.54 22.98 -15.39
C GLY A 166 -5.83 22.42 -14.78
N THR A 167 -6.95 22.62 -15.49
CA THR A 167 -8.29 22.16 -15.11
C THR A 167 -8.81 21.01 -16.00
N ASN A 168 -7.92 20.27 -16.67
CA ASN A 168 -8.30 19.23 -17.63
C ASN A 168 -9.24 18.16 -17.06
N TYR A 169 -9.08 17.78 -15.79
CA TYR A 169 -9.90 16.76 -15.11
C TYR A 169 -11.40 17.13 -14.96
N VAL A 170 -11.78 18.41 -15.12
CA VAL A 170 -13.18 18.86 -15.14
C VAL A 170 -13.69 19.19 -16.55
N LYS A 171 -12.86 19.05 -17.59
CA LYS A 171 -13.31 19.25 -18.98
C LYS A 171 -14.40 18.25 -19.33
N GLU A 172 -15.35 18.70 -20.14
CA GLU A 172 -16.48 17.90 -20.62
C GLU A 172 -16.02 16.60 -21.29
N SER A 173 -14.91 16.62 -22.05
CA SER A 173 -14.35 15.43 -22.69
C SER A 173 -13.99 14.33 -21.69
N VAL A 174 -13.41 14.69 -20.54
CA VAL A 174 -13.05 13.76 -19.47
C VAL A 174 -14.31 13.32 -18.71
N ARG A 175 -15.19 14.25 -18.37
CA ARG A 175 -16.42 13.96 -17.62
C ARG A 175 -17.41 13.09 -18.39
N ALA A 176 -17.51 13.26 -19.71
CA ALA A 176 -18.37 12.46 -20.57
C ALA A 176 -18.05 10.96 -20.51
N VAL A 177 -16.78 10.58 -20.28
CA VAL A 177 -16.36 9.17 -20.13
C VAL A 177 -17.13 8.48 -19.00
N MET A 178 -17.40 9.19 -17.91
CA MET A 178 -18.00 8.66 -16.68
C MET A 178 -19.51 8.42 -16.81
N TYR A 179 -20.16 9.06 -17.77
CA TYR A 179 -21.60 8.93 -18.04
C TYR A 179 -21.93 7.88 -19.10
N LYS A 180 -20.94 7.41 -19.86
CA LYS A 180 -21.12 6.42 -20.92
C LYS A 180 -21.16 4.99 -20.39
N THR A 181 -21.83 4.13 -21.17
CA THR A 181 -21.70 2.68 -21.07
C THR A 181 -20.55 2.21 -21.96
N TRP A 182 -19.68 1.37 -21.40
CA TRP A 182 -18.48 0.86 -22.06
C TRP A 182 -18.50 -0.66 -22.16
N ILE A 183 -18.06 -1.22 -23.28
CA ILE A 183 -18.11 -2.65 -23.55
C ILE A 183 -16.70 -3.14 -23.88
N TYR A 184 -16.15 -3.97 -23.00
CA TYR A 184 -14.94 -4.75 -23.24
C TYR A 184 -15.32 -6.06 -23.95
N GLU A 185 -14.59 -6.43 -25.00
CA GLU A 185 -14.77 -7.67 -25.75
C GLU A 185 -13.43 -8.41 -25.95
N LYS A 186 -13.43 -9.73 -25.74
CA LYS A 186 -12.30 -10.60 -26.05
C LYS A 186 -12.76 -11.85 -26.76
N GLU A 187 -12.04 -12.17 -27.83
CA GLU A 187 -12.10 -13.47 -28.48
C GLU A 187 -11.03 -14.38 -27.91
N PHE A 188 -11.41 -15.62 -27.61
CA PHE A 188 -10.47 -16.66 -27.18
C PHE A 188 -10.95 -18.03 -27.62
N GLN A 189 -10.03 -18.99 -27.66
CA GLN A 189 -10.32 -20.36 -28.02
C GLN A 189 -10.11 -21.28 -26.83
N VAL A 190 -10.88 -22.35 -26.79
CA VAL A 190 -10.74 -23.41 -25.80
C VAL A 190 -10.54 -24.71 -26.55
N ASP A 191 -9.56 -25.49 -26.13
CA ASP A 191 -9.23 -26.76 -26.77
C ASP A 191 -10.44 -27.71 -26.76
N LYS A 192 -10.38 -28.73 -27.62
CA LYS A 192 -11.49 -29.70 -27.78
C LYS A 192 -11.62 -30.66 -26.59
N ASP A 193 -10.78 -30.50 -25.59
CA ASP A 193 -10.74 -31.42 -24.49
C ASP A 193 -11.95 -31.25 -23.57
N PRO A 194 -12.57 -32.36 -23.13
CA PRO A 194 -13.72 -32.28 -22.25
C PRO A 194 -13.32 -31.75 -20.88
N PHE A 195 -14.04 -30.74 -20.40
CA PHE A 195 -14.03 -30.29 -19.01
C PHE A 195 -15.39 -30.58 -18.37
N SER A 196 -15.37 -30.89 -17.07
CA SER A 196 -16.58 -31.05 -16.27
C SER A 196 -17.07 -29.72 -15.71
N GLU A 197 -16.13 -28.86 -15.33
CA GLU A 197 -16.38 -27.56 -14.70
C GLU A 197 -15.70 -26.43 -15.48
N ALA A 198 -16.35 -25.27 -15.56
CA ALA A 198 -15.76 -24.06 -16.13
C ALA A 198 -16.28 -22.81 -15.42
N PHE A 199 -15.37 -22.03 -14.84
CA PHE A 199 -15.67 -20.79 -14.15
C PHE A 199 -14.84 -19.63 -14.70
N LEU A 200 -15.49 -18.51 -14.96
CA LEU A 200 -14.82 -17.24 -15.20
C LEU A 200 -14.49 -16.62 -13.84
N ASP A 201 -13.20 -16.48 -13.58
CA ASP A 201 -12.62 -15.98 -12.34
C ASP A 201 -12.25 -14.51 -12.55
N CYS A 202 -13.08 -13.60 -12.02
CA CYS A 202 -12.93 -12.15 -12.11
C CYS A 202 -12.54 -11.60 -10.74
N GLU A 203 -11.26 -11.29 -10.54
CA GLU A 203 -10.76 -10.77 -9.26
C GLU A 203 -11.30 -9.37 -8.89
N GLY A 204 -11.87 -8.65 -9.86
CA GLY A 204 -12.47 -7.34 -9.63
C GLY A 204 -12.96 -6.67 -10.91
N LEU A 205 -14.23 -6.27 -10.89
CA LEU A 205 -14.90 -5.51 -11.95
C LEU A 205 -15.38 -4.19 -11.36
N ASP A 206 -15.00 -3.07 -11.98
CA ASP A 206 -15.31 -1.72 -11.51
C ASP A 206 -16.37 -1.05 -12.42
N THR A 207 -17.65 -1.00 -12.07
CA THR A 207 -18.29 -1.65 -10.91
C THR A 207 -19.59 -2.35 -11.32
N ILE A 208 -20.52 -1.59 -11.89
CA ILE A 208 -21.80 -2.12 -12.37
C ILE A 208 -21.56 -2.77 -13.73
N ALA A 209 -21.60 -4.09 -13.81
CA ALA A 209 -21.31 -4.79 -15.06
C ALA A 209 -22.29 -5.92 -15.39
N THR A 210 -22.51 -6.13 -16.68
CA THR A 210 -23.17 -7.32 -17.23
C THR A 210 -22.15 -8.12 -18.03
N VAL A 211 -21.95 -9.39 -17.63
CA VAL A 211 -21.00 -10.31 -18.26
C VAL A 211 -21.77 -11.26 -19.18
N THR A 212 -21.38 -11.31 -20.46
CA THR A 212 -21.97 -12.21 -21.44
C THR A 212 -20.91 -13.04 -22.14
N LEU A 213 -21.20 -14.33 -22.35
CA LEU A 213 -20.36 -15.26 -23.11
C LEU A 213 -21.19 -15.85 -24.24
N ASN A 214 -20.73 -15.69 -25.48
CA ASN A 214 -21.42 -16.18 -26.68
C ASN A 214 -22.89 -15.74 -26.75
N GLY A 215 -23.17 -14.50 -26.36
CA GLY A 215 -24.51 -13.91 -26.35
C GLY A 215 -25.40 -14.31 -25.17
N ARG A 216 -24.92 -15.13 -24.23
CA ARG A 216 -25.66 -15.50 -22.99
C ARG A 216 -25.14 -14.71 -21.81
N ILE A 217 -26.04 -14.17 -20.98
CA ILE A 217 -25.66 -13.54 -19.71
C ILE A 217 -25.20 -14.63 -18.74
N VAL A 218 -23.97 -14.51 -18.24
CA VAL A 218 -23.36 -15.45 -17.27
C VAL A 218 -23.18 -14.82 -15.88
N GLY A 219 -23.30 -13.49 -15.77
CA GLY A 219 -23.26 -12.81 -14.47
C GLY A 219 -23.58 -11.32 -14.57
N LYS A 220 -23.90 -10.74 -13.41
CA LYS A 220 -24.03 -9.30 -13.19
C LYS A 220 -23.28 -8.93 -11.91
N THR A 221 -22.64 -7.77 -11.88
CA THR A 221 -21.87 -7.28 -10.74
C THR A 221 -22.30 -5.87 -10.35
N ASP A 222 -22.18 -5.55 -9.06
CA ASP A 222 -22.55 -4.25 -8.51
C ASP A 222 -21.65 -3.80 -7.34
N ASN A 223 -20.45 -4.41 -7.23
CA ASN A 223 -19.49 -4.13 -6.16
C ASN A 223 -18.06 -4.30 -6.66
N GLN A 224 -17.27 -3.23 -6.55
CA GLN A 224 -15.87 -3.16 -6.99
C GLN A 224 -14.97 -4.09 -6.19
N PHE A 225 -15.30 -4.30 -4.91
CA PHE A 225 -14.46 -4.95 -3.91
C PHE A 225 -14.74 -6.45 -3.77
N ARG A 226 -15.50 -7.03 -4.70
CA ARG A 226 -15.86 -8.44 -4.68
C ARG A 226 -15.08 -9.24 -5.70
N HIS A 227 -14.83 -10.48 -5.32
CA HIS A 227 -14.34 -11.52 -6.21
C HIS A 227 -15.55 -12.23 -6.84
N TYR A 228 -15.60 -12.33 -8.16
CA TYR A 228 -16.71 -12.99 -8.86
C TYR A 228 -16.23 -14.24 -9.57
N LEU A 229 -16.71 -15.40 -9.10
CA LEU A 229 -16.51 -16.69 -9.74
C LEU A 229 -17.81 -17.12 -10.44
N LEU A 230 -17.88 -16.91 -11.76
CA LEU A 230 -19.10 -17.10 -12.56
C LEU A 230 -19.06 -18.45 -13.28
N ASN A 231 -20.07 -19.30 -13.10
CA ASN A 231 -20.16 -20.54 -13.86
C ASN A 231 -20.47 -20.23 -15.34
N VAL A 232 -19.58 -20.65 -16.24
CA VAL A 232 -19.68 -20.39 -17.69
C VAL A 232 -19.75 -21.66 -18.52
N ARG A 233 -19.79 -22.83 -17.88
CA ARG A 233 -19.73 -24.16 -18.52
C ARG A 233 -20.70 -24.30 -19.68
N ASP A 234 -21.96 -23.95 -19.48
CA ASP A 234 -23.02 -24.16 -20.47
C ASP A 234 -23.05 -23.09 -21.58
N ALA A 235 -22.30 -22.00 -21.40
CA ALA A 235 -22.17 -20.94 -22.39
C ALA A 235 -20.89 -21.07 -23.23
N LEU A 236 -19.90 -21.87 -22.79
CA LEU A 236 -18.62 -22.04 -23.45
C LEU A 236 -18.71 -22.96 -24.67
N LEU A 237 -18.18 -22.49 -25.79
CA LEU A 237 -18.02 -23.26 -27.02
C LEU A 237 -16.69 -24.03 -26.99
N GLN A 238 -16.70 -25.28 -27.44
CA GLN A 238 -15.55 -26.19 -27.37
C GLN A 238 -14.90 -26.45 -28.73
N GLY A 239 -13.58 -26.61 -28.73
CA GLY A 239 -12.78 -26.98 -29.90
C GLY A 239 -12.08 -25.80 -30.54
N THR A 240 -10.82 -26.00 -30.95
CA THR A 240 -9.90 -24.98 -31.50
C THR A 240 -10.36 -24.29 -32.79
N LYS A 241 -11.46 -24.76 -33.39
CA LYS A 241 -12.10 -24.10 -34.55
C LYS A 241 -13.28 -23.20 -34.17
N GLN A 242 -13.68 -23.20 -32.90
CA GLN A 242 -14.73 -22.35 -32.36
C GLN A 242 -14.10 -21.21 -31.57
N THR A 243 -14.57 -20.01 -31.84
CA THR A 243 -14.16 -18.80 -31.12
C THR A 243 -15.21 -18.47 -30.08
N ASN A 244 -14.79 -18.31 -28.84
CA ASN A 244 -15.62 -17.79 -27.76
C ASN A 244 -15.52 -16.27 -27.74
N ILE A 245 -16.65 -15.59 -27.58
CA ILE A 245 -16.73 -14.13 -27.46
C ILE A 245 -17.22 -13.80 -26.05
N LEU A 246 -16.32 -13.26 -25.23
CA LEU A 246 -16.62 -12.72 -23.91
C LEU A 246 -16.81 -11.21 -24.01
N ARG A 247 -17.94 -10.71 -23.52
CA ARG A 247 -18.21 -9.28 -23.40
C ARG A 247 -18.52 -8.90 -21.95
N ILE A 248 -17.93 -7.81 -21.50
CA ILE A 248 -18.23 -7.18 -20.20
C ILE A 248 -18.67 -5.75 -20.46
N GLN A 249 -19.96 -5.49 -20.27
CA GLN A 249 -20.54 -4.17 -20.37
C GLN A 249 -20.55 -3.51 -18.99
N PHE A 250 -19.95 -2.33 -18.87
CA PHE A 250 -19.98 -1.48 -17.68
C PHE A 250 -20.94 -0.32 -17.88
N ASP A 251 -21.89 -0.17 -16.95
CA ASP A 251 -22.80 0.98 -16.93
C ASP A 251 -22.22 2.11 -16.06
N SER A 252 -22.67 3.34 -16.29
CA SER A 252 -22.18 4.51 -15.55
C SER A 252 -22.42 4.36 -14.04
N ALA A 253 -21.33 4.41 -13.27
CA ALA A 253 -21.38 4.43 -11.81
C ALA A 253 -22.13 5.68 -11.28
N ILE A 254 -21.96 6.82 -11.95
CA ILE A 254 -22.61 8.09 -11.57
C ILE A 254 -24.12 7.99 -11.76
N GLN A 255 -24.57 7.47 -12.90
CA GLN A 255 -26.01 7.32 -13.15
C GLN A 255 -26.63 6.28 -12.22
N ASN A 256 -25.97 5.13 -12.02
CA ASN A 256 -26.47 4.10 -11.10
C ASN A 256 -26.58 4.60 -9.65
N ALA A 257 -25.61 5.38 -9.17
CA ALA A 257 -25.66 5.98 -7.84
C ALA A 257 -26.85 6.94 -7.70
N ARG A 258 -27.11 7.76 -8.72
CA ARG A 258 -28.27 8.66 -8.78
C ARG A 258 -29.60 7.90 -8.81
N ASP A 259 -29.72 6.91 -9.68
CA ASP A 259 -30.94 6.08 -9.79
C ASP A 259 -31.22 5.34 -8.47
N GLY A 260 -30.16 4.88 -7.79
CA GLY A 260 -30.23 4.29 -6.46
C GLY A 260 -30.79 5.27 -5.44
N ALA A 261 -30.27 6.51 -5.41
CA ALA A 261 -30.76 7.56 -4.51
C ALA A 261 -32.21 7.96 -4.81
N ASP A 262 -32.57 8.16 -6.08
CA ASP A 262 -33.91 8.58 -6.51
C ASP A 262 -34.99 7.52 -6.22
N SER A 263 -34.60 6.24 -6.21
CA SER A 263 -35.50 5.11 -5.91
C SER A 263 -35.56 4.75 -4.42
N TYR A 264 -34.67 5.29 -3.59
CA TYR A 264 -34.62 4.96 -2.17
C TYR A 264 -35.73 5.70 -1.39
N PRO A 265 -36.34 5.08 -0.36
CA PRO A 265 -37.55 5.64 0.26
C PRO A 265 -37.37 6.97 1.01
N TYR A 266 -36.13 7.37 1.31
CA TYR A 266 -35.78 8.61 1.99
C TYR A 266 -34.37 9.07 1.60
N TYR A 267 -34.05 10.32 1.92
CA TYR A 267 -32.71 10.86 1.67
C TYR A 267 -31.66 10.21 2.59
N VAL A 268 -30.58 9.69 2.02
CA VAL A 268 -29.42 9.16 2.75
C VAL A 268 -28.24 10.14 2.56
N PRO A 269 -27.82 10.86 3.60
CA PRO A 269 -26.86 11.96 3.48
C PRO A 269 -25.42 11.49 3.23
N ASP A 270 -24.67 12.31 2.49
CA ASP A 270 -23.23 12.20 2.23
C ASP A 270 -22.55 13.58 2.34
N MET A 271 -21.22 13.64 2.20
CA MET A 271 -20.45 14.89 2.26
C MET A 271 -20.59 15.79 1.02
N PHE A 272 -21.26 15.37 -0.05
CA PHE A 272 -21.20 16.10 -1.32
C PHE A 272 -21.72 17.54 -1.20
N ASN A 273 -22.82 17.73 -0.48
CA ASN A 273 -23.43 19.05 -0.28
C ASN A 273 -22.63 19.98 0.65
N MET A 274 -21.50 19.52 1.20
CA MET A 274 -20.70 20.26 2.18
C MET A 274 -19.57 21.09 1.55
N SER A 275 -19.13 20.79 0.32
CA SER A 275 -18.08 21.57 -0.35
C SER A 275 -18.20 21.58 -1.87
N ALA A 276 -18.52 22.75 -2.44
CA ALA A 276 -18.50 22.96 -3.89
C ALA A 276 -17.07 22.94 -4.48
N ALA A 277 -16.03 23.08 -3.65
CA ALA A 277 -14.64 23.13 -4.08
C ALA A 277 -14.10 21.79 -4.59
N GLN A 278 -14.76 20.67 -4.31
CA GLN A 278 -14.26 19.35 -4.71
C GLN A 278 -14.56 18.98 -6.17
N HIS A 279 -15.46 19.72 -6.83
CA HIS A 279 -15.89 19.45 -8.21
C HIS A 279 -16.35 17.98 -8.41
N GLY A 280 -17.01 17.39 -7.41
CA GLY A 280 -17.34 15.97 -7.35
C GLY A 280 -18.64 15.55 -8.04
N PHE A 281 -19.11 14.36 -7.68
CA PHE A 281 -20.45 13.87 -8.00
C PHE A 281 -21.21 13.43 -6.73
N PRO A 282 -22.54 13.63 -6.66
CA PRO A 282 -23.34 13.23 -5.49
C PRO A 282 -23.57 11.72 -5.43
N TYR A 283 -24.07 11.26 -4.27
CA TYR A 283 -24.66 9.92 -4.07
C TYR A 283 -23.67 8.75 -4.09
N ARG A 284 -22.38 9.01 -3.86
CA ARG A 284 -21.32 7.97 -3.82
C ARG A 284 -21.61 6.83 -2.83
N ASN A 285 -22.44 7.09 -1.83
CA ASN A 285 -22.88 6.14 -0.82
C ASN A 285 -23.85 5.05 -1.33
N PHE A 286 -24.48 5.24 -2.51
CA PHE A 286 -25.39 4.24 -3.10
C PHE A 286 -24.70 3.16 -3.91
N ILE A 287 -23.39 3.25 -4.12
CA ILE A 287 -22.60 2.29 -4.89
C ILE A 287 -21.43 1.75 -4.07
N ARG A 288 -21.18 0.44 -4.15
CA ARG A 288 -20.00 -0.19 -3.54
C ARG A 288 -18.79 -0.06 -4.45
N LYS A 289 -18.20 1.13 -4.42
CA LYS A 289 -17.00 1.57 -5.16
C LYS A 289 -16.12 2.42 -4.24
N GLU A 290 -14.84 2.55 -4.57
CA GLU A 290 -13.90 3.52 -3.99
C GLU A 290 -14.58 4.88 -3.84
N GLN A 291 -14.73 5.34 -2.60
CA GLN A 291 -15.58 6.47 -2.28
C GLN A 291 -14.95 7.79 -2.74
N CYS A 292 -13.63 7.93 -2.62
CA CYS A 292 -12.90 9.11 -3.12
C CYS A 292 -12.84 9.19 -4.66
N ALA A 293 -13.27 8.15 -5.39
CA ALA A 293 -13.36 8.22 -6.85
C ALA A 293 -14.38 9.27 -7.34
N PHE A 294 -15.28 9.72 -6.46
CA PHE A 294 -16.29 10.75 -6.70
C PHE A 294 -15.83 12.17 -6.32
N SER A 295 -14.52 12.35 -6.05
CA SER A 295 -13.83 13.47 -5.40
C SER A 295 -13.62 13.28 -3.90
N TRP A 296 -12.66 14.04 -3.40
CA TRP A 296 -12.48 14.31 -1.97
C TRP A 296 -11.83 15.70 -1.80
N ASP A 297 -11.69 16.19 -0.57
CA ASP A 297 -11.04 17.48 -0.27
C ASP A 297 -9.53 17.54 -0.60
N TRP A 298 -8.95 16.42 -1.06
CA TRP A 298 -7.57 16.30 -1.55
C TRP A 298 -7.46 15.60 -2.92
N GLY A 299 -8.57 15.24 -3.58
CA GLY A 299 -8.54 14.40 -4.78
C GLY A 299 -9.66 14.66 -5.80
N PRO A 300 -9.42 14.40 -7.10
CA PRO A 300 -10.36 14.69 -8.17
C PRO A 300 -11.39 13.57 -8.39
N ALA A 301 -12.51 13.92 -9.02
CA ALA A 301 -13.54 12.95 -9.40
C ALA A 301 -13.31 12.36 -10.80
N PHE A 302 -12.87 11.11 -10.85
CA PHE A 302 -12.72 10.35 -12.11
C PHE A 302 -13.71 9.19 -12.26
N ALA A 303 -14.27 8.69 -11.15
CA ALA A 303 -15.16 7.51 -11.10
C ALA A 303 -14.90 6.48 -12.21
N PRO A 304 -13.64 5.98 -12.35
CA PRO A 304 -13.26 5.16 -13.50
C PRO A 304 -14.06 3.85 -13.53
N CYS A 305 -14.17 3.23 -14.70
CA CYS A 305 -14.72 1.89 -14.86
C CYS A 305 -13.77 1.00 -15.67
N GLY A 306 -13.92 -0.31 -15.52
CA GLY A 306 -13.15 -1.31 -16.25
C GLY A 306 -12.90 -2.61 -15.48
N ILE A 307 -12.18 -3.52 -16.13
CA ILE A 307 -11.71 -4.78 -15.53
C ILE A 307 -10.42 -4.44 -14.77
N TRP A 308 -10.57 -3.96 -13.53
CA TRP A 308 -9.47 -3.33 -12.77
C TRP A 308 -8.52 -4.33 -12.07
N ARG A 309 -8.89 -5.62 -12.05
CA ARG A 309 -8.09 -6.73 -11.52
C ARG A 309 -8.02 -7.87 -12.54
N PRO A 310 -7.10 -8.85 -12.36
CA PRO A 310 -6.97 -9.98 -13.26
C PRO A 310 -8.26 -10.75 -13.55
N ILE A 311 -8.34 -11.31 -14.76
CA ILE A 311 -9.44 -12.16 -15.21
C ILE A 311 -8.89 -13.43 -15.86
N SER A 312 -9.44 -14.59 -15.50
CA SER A 312 -9.05 -15.88 -16.06
C SER A 312 -10.21 -16.85 -16.21
N LEU A 313 -10.05 -17.87 -17.04
CA LEU A 313 -10.99 -18.98 -17.18
C LEU A 313 -10.39 -20.24 -16.55
N ARG A 314 -11.09 -20.77 -15.54
CA ARG A 314 -10.66 -21.95 -14.79
C ARG A 314 -11.49 -23.16 -15.22
N LEU A 315 -10.81 -24.17 -15.75
CA LEU A 315 -11.38 -25.40 -16.28
C LEU A 315 -10.92 -26.58 -15.42
N SER A 316 -11.82 -27.50 -15.09
CA SER A 316 -11.45 -28.76 -14.45
C SER A 316 -11.96 -29.96 -15.24
N ARG A 317 -11.19 -31.05 -15.22
CA ARG A 317 -11.43 -32.28 -16.00
C ARG A 317 -11.68 -33.47 -15.09
N ASN A 318 -12.95 -33.74 -14.79
CA ASN A 318 -13.38 -34.86 -13.93
C ASN A 318 -12.87 -34.79 -12.48
N TYR A 319 -12.32 -33.66 -12.05
CA TYR A 319 -11.83 -33.43 -10.69
C TYR A 319 -12.54 -32.23 -10.07
N PRO A 320 -12.52 -32.08 -8.74
CA PRO A 320 -13.07 -30.90 -8.11
C PRO A 320 -12.19 -29.68 -8.41
N LEU A 321 -12.82 -28.56 -8.73
CA LEU A 321 -12.16 -27.27 -8.90
C LEU A 321 -12.09 -26.56 -7.55
N ILE A 322 -10.87 -26.29 -7.06
CA ILE A 322 -10.68 -25.52 -5.84
C ILE A 322 -11.02 -24.05 -6.12
N THR A 323 -12.03 -23.51 -5.46
CA THR A 323 -12.53 -22.14 -5.72
C THR A 323 -11.89 -21.11 -4.80
N ASN A 324 -11.54 -21.48 -3.56
CA ASN A 324 -10.95 -20.55 -2.61
C ASN A 324 -10.06 -21.26 -1.57
N TRP A 325 -9.05 -20.54 -1.09
CA TRP A 325 -8.17 -20.96 0.00
C TRP A 325 -8.16 -19.86 1.06
N SER A 326 -8.31 -20.22 2.34
CA SER A 326 -8.20 -19.25 3.42
C SER A 326 -7.54 -19.86 4.66
N LEU A 327 -6.69 -19.06 5.31
CA LEU A 327 -5.86 -19.47 6.44
C LEU A 327 -5.94 -18.43 7.56
N LEU A 328 -6.21 -18.89 8.78
CA LEU A 328 -6.16 -18.06 9.99
C LEU A 328 -5.17 -18.66 10.98
N THR A 329 -4.26 -17.84 11.50
CA THR A 329 -3.44 -18.16 12.67
C THR A 329 -4.06 -17.52 13.91
N ASP A 330 -4.11 -18.28 15.00
CA ASP A 330 -4.79 -17.90 16.24
C ASP A 330 -4.02 -18.48 17.45
N PHE A 331 -4.28 -17.96 18.65
CA PHE A 331 -3.63 -18.43 19.88
C PHE A 331 -4.65 -18.92 20.90
N ASP A 332 -4.61 -20.20 21.23
CA ASP A 332 -5.41 -20.77 22.30
C ASP A 332 -4.66 -20.61 23.63
N ALA A 333 -5.05 -19.58 24.39
CA ALA A 333 -4.47 -19.30 25.70
C ALA A 333 -4.68 -20.43 26.72
N SER A 334 -5.78 -21.20 26.61
CA SER A 334 -6.08 -22.30 27.54
C SER A 334 -5.15 -23.49 27.34
N LYS A 335 -4.70 -23.71 26.10
CA LYS A 335 -3.74 -24.77 25.73
C LYS A 335 -2.29 -24.30 25.64
N ASN A 336 -2.07 -22.98 25.71
CA ASN A 336 -0.78 -22.35 25.44
C ASN A 336 -0.17 -22.81 24.10
N ALA A 337 -1.00 -22.80 23.05
CA ALA A 337 -0.68 -23.34 21.74
C ALA A 337 -1.19 -22.42 20.61
N TRP A 338 -0.43 -22.37 19.51
CA TRP A 338 -0.88 -21.76 18.26
C TRP A 338 -1.82 -22.71 17.54
N VAL A 339 -2.86 -22.15 16.93
CA VAL A 339 -3.82 -22.88 16.11
C VAL A 339 -3.78 -22.30 14.70
N ILE A 340 -3.60 -23.17 13.71
CA ILE A 340 -3.75 -22.83 12.30
C ILE A 340 -5.07 -23.41 11.81
N LYS A 341 -5.98 -22.58 11.31
CA LYS A 341 -7.28 -22.97 10.76
C LYS A 341 -7.24 -22.80 9.25
N LEU A 342 -7.22 -23.92 8.52
CA LEU A 342 -7.26 -23.97 7.07
C LEU A 342 -8.68 -24.27 6.60
N CYS A 343 -9.16 -23.48 5.65
CA CYS A 343 -10.43 -23.71 4.95
C CYS A 343 -10.18 -23.72 3.44
N VAL A 344 -10.58 -24.81 2.78
CA VAL A 344 -10.48 -25.01 1.34
C VAL A 344 -11.88 -25.18 0.78
N GLU A 345 -12.27 -24.29 -0.12
CA GLU A 345 -13.57 -24.36 -0.80
C GLU A 345 -13.36 -24.89 -2.21
N LEU A 346 -14.26 -25.77 -2.64
CA LEU A 346 -14.15 -26.43 -3.94
C LEU A 346 -15.53 -26.77 -4.51
N HIS A 347 -15.59 -26.86 -5.83
CA HIS A 347 -16.78 -27.28 -6.57
C HIS A 347 -16.51 -28.62 -7.26
N SER A 348 -17.49 -29.52 -7.29
CA SER A 348 -17.38 -30.78 -8.01
C SER A 348 -18.65 -31.09 -8.79
N ASP A 349 -18.50 -31.79 -9.91
CA ASP A 349 -19.57 -32.25 -10.78
C ASP A 349 -20.17 -33.59 -10.33
N GLY A 350 -19.60 -34.21 -9.29
CA GLY A 350 -20.02 -35.51 -8.77
C GLY A 350 -19.38 -35.86 -7.43
N ASP A 351 -19.69 -37.06 -6.95
CA ASP A 351 -19.12 -37.55 -5.69
C ASP A 351 -17.70 -38.06 -5.90
N GLN A 352 -16.75 -37.47 -5.18
CA GLN A 352 -15.32 -37.76 -5.30
C GLN A 352 -14.65 -37.92 -3.93
N ARG A 353 -13.43 -38.46 -3.95
CA ARG A 353 -12.54 -38.55 -2.78
C ARG A 353 -11.25 -37.81 -3.07
N VAL A 354 -10.78 -37.05 -2.08
CA VAL A 354 -9.53 -36.29 -2.17
C VAL A 354 -8.68 -36.47 -0.93
N ALA A 355 -7.38 -36.22 -1.06
CA ALA A 355 -6.45 -36.06 0.03
C ALA A 355 -6.06 -34.59 0.20
N LEU A 356 -5.85 -34.17 1.45
CA LEU A 356 -5.35 -32.84 1.80
C LEU A 356 -4.05 -32.99 2.60
N LYS A 357 -2.96 -32.48 2.04
CA LYS A 357 -1.65 -32.38 2.69
C LYS A 357 -1.41 -30.95 3.14
N SER A 358 -0.91 -30.77 4.35
CA SER A 358 -0.50 -29.46 4.87
C SER A 358 0.91 -29.49 5.43
N GLU A 359 1.69 -28.45 5.13
CA GLU A 359 3.11 -28.33 5.43
C GLU A 359 3.43 -26.94 5.98
N LEU A 360 4.37 -26.85 6.91
CA LEU A 360 4.91 -25.59 7.44
C LEU A 360 6.42 -25.57 7.23
N ASN A 361 6.92 -24.60 6.46
CA ASN A 361 8.32 -24.51 6.02
C ASN A 361 8.86 -25.81 5.40
N GLY A 362 8.00 -26.57 4.70
CA GLY A 362 8.35 -27.85 4.07
C GLY A 362 8.26 -29.06 5.00
N GLU A 363 7.99 -28.87 6.29
CA GLU A 363 7.71 -29.98 7.21
C GLU A 363 6.23 -30.34 7.16
N THR A 364 5.92 -31.62 6.91
CA THR A 364 4.53 -32.09 6.85
C THR A 364 3.88 -32.08 8.23
N LEU A 365 2.79 -31.34 8.37
CA LEU A 365 1.96 -31.32 9.58
C LEU A 365 0.99 -32.50 9.59
N LEU A 366 0.26 -32.71 8.50
CA LEU A 366 -0.74 -33.77 8.38
C LEU A 366 -1.01 -34.11 6.91
N ILE A 367 -1.36 -35.38 6.68
CA ILE A 367 -1.98 -35.84 5.43
C ILE A 367 -3.33 -36.45 5.79
N SER A 368 -4.42 -35.76 5.44
CA SER A 368 -5.79 -36.28 5.57
C SER A 368 -6.16 -36.98 4.26
N LYS A 369 -6.41 -38.29 4.29
CA LYS A 369 -6.82 -39.07 3.11
C LYS A 369 -8.34 -39.29 3.09
N ASP A 370 -8.86 -39.67 1.93
CA ASP A 370 -10.24 -40.13 1.72
C ASP A 370 -11.33 -39.13 2.15
N LEU A 371 -11.06 -37.83 2.04
CA LEU A 371 -12.03 -36.77 2.30
C LEU A 371 -13.13 -36.80 1.25
N HIS A 372 -14.39 -36.82 1.68
CA HIS A 372 -15.53 -36.80 0.77
C HIS A 372 -15.75 -35.40 0.21
N VAL A 373 -15.92 -35.33 -1.11
CA VAL A 373 -16.40 -34.18 -1.84
C VAL A 373 -17.68 -34.62 -2.56
N GLY A 374 -18.80 -33.95 -2.28
CA GLY A 374 -20.05 -34.21 -2.97
C GLY A 374 -20.21 -33.36 -4.24
N CYS A 375 -21.26 -33.61 -5.01
CA CYS A 375 -21.64 -32.72 -6.10
C CYS A 375 -21.99 -31.30 -5.60
N GLY A 376 -21.53 -30.26 -6.31
CA GLY A 376 -21.71 -28.85 -5.98
C GLY A 376 -20.59 -28.25 -5.12
N HIS A 377 -20.92 -27.21 -4.36
CA HIS A 377 -19.99 -26.52 -3.45
C HIS A 377 -19.71 -27.33 -2.18
N ASN A 378 -18.44 -27.42 -1.81
CA ASN A 378 -17.96 -28.14 -0.66
C ASN A 378 -16.92 -27.30 0.10
N VAL A 379 -16.81 -27.55 1.41
CA VAL A 379 -15.84 -26.87 2.27
C VAL A 379 -15.10 -27.88 3.13
N LEU A 380 -13.78 -27.97 2.94
CA LEU A 380 -12.88 -28.76 3.77
C LEU A 380 -12.26 -27.87 4.85
N ARG A 381 -12.44 -28.23 6.12
CA ARG A 381 -11.86 -27.52 7.27
C ARG A 381 -10.86 -28.40 8.00
N LYS A 382 -9.69 -27.85 8.31
CA LYS A 382 -8.66 -28.49 9.14
C LYS A 382 -8.08 -27.50 10.14
N SER A 383 -7.72 -28.03 11.31
CA SER A 383 -7.04 -27.26 12.35
C SER A 383 -5.78 -27.99 12.79
N TYR A 384 -4.70 -27.23 12.98
CA TYR A 384 -3.40 -27.72 13.39
C TYR A 384 -2.97 -27.01 14.66
N GLU A 385 -2.51 -27.76 15.66
CA GLU A 385 -2.02 -27.21 16.92
C GLU A 385 -0.49 -27.27 16.95
N LEU A 386 0.16 -26.16 17.31
CA LEU A 386 1.60 -26.05 17.48
C LEU A 386 1.90 -25.54 18.88
N LYS A 387 2.92 -26.09 19.53
CA LYS A 387 3.37 -25.60 20.84
C LYS A 387 3.86 -24.15 20.69
N ARG A 388 3.57 -23.26 21.66
CA ARG A 388 3.98 -21.85 21.56
C ARG A 388 5.44 -21.65 21.17
N GLY A 389 6.35 -22.42 21.78
CA GLY A 389 7.80 -22.32 21.54
C GLY A 389 8.34 -23.02 20.28
N SER A 390 7.50 -23.68 19.47
CA SER A 390 7.95 -24.30 18.21
C SER A 390 8.04 -23.31 17.05
N VAL A 391 7.53 -22.09 17.23
CA VAL A 391 7.61 -20.98 16.28
C VAL A 391 8.09 -19.72 17.00
N LYS A 392 8.70 -18.81 16.25
CA LYS A 392 9.00 -17.45 16.71
C LYS A 392 7.81 -16.56 16.34
N GLU A 393 7.49 -15.65 17.25
CA GLU A 393 6.39 -14.70 17.05
C GLU A 393 6.78 -13.61 16.04
N TRP A 394 5.80 -13.12 15.29
CA TRP A 394 5.92 -11.93 14.45
C TRP A 394 5.82 -10.68 15.33
N TRP A 395 6.67 -9.68 15.06
CA TRP A 395 6.68 -8.41 15.79
C TRP A 395 6.61 -7.20 14.84
N PRO A 396 5.95 -6.11 15.26
CA PRO A 396 5.99 -4.85 14.53
C PRO A 396 7.37 -4.19 14.61
N LYS A 397 7.64 -3.30 13.65
CA LYS A 397 8.88 -2.53 13.53
C LYS A 397 9.20 -1.81 14.85
N GLY A 398 10.44 -1.97 15.31
CA GLY A 398 10.94 -1.42 16.57
C GLY A 398 10.76 -2.31 17.80
N TYR A 399 9.99 -3.42 17.69
CA TYR A 399 9.66 -4.29 18.82
C TYR A 399 10.18 -5.73 18.70
N GLY A 400 10.69 -6.12 17.54
CA GLY A 400 11.30 -7.43 17.29
C GLY A 400 11.39 -7.75 15.81
N GLU A 401 11.71 -9.00 15.49
CA GLU A 401 11.75 -9.51 14.12
C GLU A 401 10.35 -9.83 13.59
N ALA A 402 10.06 -9.43 12.35
CA ALA A 402 8.83 -9.75 11.63
C ALA A 402 8.89 -11.20 11.08
N GLN A 403 8.93 -12.20 11.96
CA GLN A 403 9.06 -13.60 11.54
C GLN A 403 7.84 -14.09 10.75
N LEU A 404 8.09 -14.63 9.56
CA LEU A 404 7.09 -15.25 8.69
C LEU A 404 7.42 -16.72 8.39
N TYR A 405 6.40 -17.46 8.00
CA TYR A 405 6.43 -18.90 7.70
C TYR A 405 5.64 -19.20 6.42
N ASN A 406 6.13 -20.16 5.64
CA ASN A 406 5.42 -20.67 4.47
C ASN A 406 4.55 -21.85 4.88
N PHE A 407 3.23 -21.66 4.85
CA PHE A 407 2.27 -22.74 5.05
C PHE A 407 1.74 -23.18 3.68
N LYS A 408 2.06 -24.41 3.26
CA LYS A 408 1.59 -24.98 1.99
C LYS A 408 0.45 -25.96 2.24
N ALA A 409 -0.63 -25.84 1.48
CA ALA A 409 -1.69 -26.83 1.42
C ALA A 409 -1.83 -27.36 -0.01
N SER A 410 -1.94 -28.69 -0.16
CA SER A 410 -2.11 -29.38 -1.44
C SER A 410 -3.33 -30.30 -1.36
N VAL A 411 -4.23 -30.19 -2.35
CA VAL A 411 -5.33 -31.14 -2.56
C VAL A 411 -4.97 -32.06 -3.70
N SER A 412 -5.14 -33.37 -3.50
CA SER A 412 -4.80 -34.42 -4.44
C SER A 412 -5.97 -35.38 -4.62
N SER A 413 -6.15 -36.02 -5.78
CA SER A 413 -7.17 -37.06 -5.96
C SER A 413 -6.74 -38.40 -5.35
N ASP A 414 -5.43 -38.69 -5.33
CA ASP A 414 -4.80 -39.82 -4.67
C ASP A 414 -3.41 -39.44 -4.08
N ALA A 415 -2.60 -40.42 -3.68
CA ALA A 415 -1.28 -40.15 -3.07
C ALA A 415 -0.23 -39.57 -4.05
N GLU A 416 -0.47 -39.63 -5.37
CA GLU A 416 0.52 -39.25 -6.39
C GLU A 416 0.06 -38.08 -7.28
N THR A 417 -1.24 -37.75 -7.30
CA THR A 417 -1.82 -36.78 -8.24
C THR A 417 -2.30 -35.49 -7.56
N GLU A 418 -1.48 -34.43 -7.54
CA GLU A 418 -1.86 -33.10 -7.02
C GLU A 418 -2.84 -32.38 -7.98
N LEU A 419 -3.98 -31.96 -7.47
CA LEU A 419 -5.00 -31.20 -8.23
C LEU A 419 -4.75 -29.70 -8.18
N ALA A 420 -4.40 -29.19 -7.00
CA ALA A 420 -4.02 -27.81 -6.76
C ALA A 420 -3.24 -27.69 -5.44
N SER A 421 -2.39 -26.68 -5.36
CA SER A 421 -1.77 -26.27 -4.11
C SER A 421 -1.72 -24.76 -3.97
N HIS A 422 -1.69 -24.30 -2.73
CA HIS A 422 -1.54 -22.89 -2.38
C HIS A 422 -0.56 -22.75 -1.22
N THR A 423 0.31 -21.74 -1.30
CA THR A 423 1.28 -21.43 -0.24
C THR A 423 0.95 -20.07 0.33
N PHE A 424 0.55 -20.06 1.60
CA PHE A 424 0.36 -18.85 2.38
C PHE A 424 1.67 -18.45 3.05
N ARG A 425 1.91 -17.14 3.12
CA ARG A 425 2.95 -16.58 3.98
C ARG A 425 2.28 -16.00 5.21
N CYS A 426 2.49 -16.62 6.36
CA CYS A 426 1.76 -16.30 7.60
C CYS A 426 2.72 -15.99 8.75
N GLY A 427 2.23 -15.27 9.76
CA GLY A 427 2.94 -15.00 11.01
C GLY A 427 2.12 -15.42 12.23
N PHE A 428 2.81 -15.65 13.34
CA PHE A 428 2.19 -16.02 14.62
C PHE A 428 2.31 -14.85 15.58
N ARG A 429 1.18 -14.26 15.98
CA ARG A 429 1.16 -13.21 17.00
C ARG A 429 -0.20 -13.14 17.68
N THR A 430 -0.21 -12.71 18.94
CA THR A 430 -1.45 -12.25 19.58
C THR A 430 -1.55 -10.74 19.38
N CYS A 431 -2.72 -10.21 19.06
CA CYS A 431 -2.96 -8.77 19.11
C CYS A 431 -4.37 -8.49 19.63
N ARG A 432 -4.50 -7.49 20.48
CA ARG A 432 -5.80 -6.94 20.89
C ARG A 432 -5.70 -5.42 21.05
N LEU A 433 -6.80 -4.75 20.81
CA LEU A 433 -7.02 -3.36 21.19
C LEU A 433 -7.54 -3.33 22.63
N VAL A 434 -6.75 -2.77 23.54
CA VAL A 434 -7.05 -2.73 24.99
C VAL A 434 -7.83 -1.46 25.32
N GLN A 435 -8.99 -1.63 25.96
CA GLN A 435 -9.94 -0.58 26.33
C GLN A 435 -10.32 -0.63 27.81
N ASP A 436 -9.33 -0.84 28.69
CA ASP A 436 -9.56 -1.03 30.13
C ASP A 436 -9.64 0.31 30.88
N ALA A 437 -10.49 0.40 31.90
CA ALA A 437 -10.56 1.57 32.78
C ALA A 437 -9.20 1.86 33.46
N LEU A 438 -8.78 3.12 33.51
CA LEU A 438 -7.43 3.52 33.95
C LEU A 438 -7.18 3.55 35.48
N GLY A 439 -8.15 3.07 36.27
CA GLY A 439 -8.10 3.00 37.74
C GLY A 439 -8.96 4.07 38.41
N ALA A 440 -9.13 3.98 39.74
CA ALA A 440 -10.08 4.82 40.49
C ALA A 440 -9.77 6.33 40.45
N ASP A 441 -8.49 6.70 40.31
CA ASP A 441 -8.03 8.09 40.34
C ASP A 441 -7.90 8.74 38.95
N GLN A 442 -8.21 8.00 37.87
CA GLN A 442 -8.14 8.49 36.49
C GLN A 442 -9.44 8.19 35.74
N LYS A 443 -10.02 9.23 35.12
CA LYS A 443 -11.23 9.07 34.31
C LYS A 443 -10.89 8.47 32.94
N GLY A 444 -11.82 7.70 32.39
CA GLY A 444 -11.71 7.17 31.04
C GLY A 444 -11.09 5.79 30.96
N ASP A 445 -11.07 5.26 29.73
CA ASP A 445 -10.54 3.95 29.39
C ASP A 445 -9.24 4.11 28.61
N SER A 446 -8.34 3.13 28.67
CA SER A 446 -7.17 3.10 27.79
C SER A 446 -7.60 2.92 26.34
N PHE A 447 -6.71 3.21 25.39
CA PHE A 447 -6.91 2.79 24.00
C PHE A 447 -5.56 2.54 23.36
N HIS A 448 -5.13 1.28 23.29
CA HIS A 448 -3.82 0.93 22.77
C HIS A 448 -3.75 -0.49 22.23
N PHE A 449 -2.81 -0.72 21.32
CA PHE A 449 -2.51 -2.05 20.82
C PHE A 449 -1.60 -2.80 21.78
N GLN A 450 -1.94 -4.05 22.06
CA GLN A 450 -1.05 -4.97 22.75
C GLN A 450 -0.71 -6.14 21.83
N VAL A 451 0.56 -6.25 21.42
CA VAL A 451 1.09 -7.32 20.56
C VAL A 451 2.00 -8.22 21.37
N ASN A 452 1.71 -9.53 21.37
CA ASN A 452 2.45 -10.54 22.15
C ASN A 452 2.62 -10.17 23.63
N GLY A 453 1.61 -9.49 24.21
CA GLY A 453 1.62 -9.02 25.60
C GLY A 453 2.36 -7.70 25.85
N VAL A 454 2.90 -7.04 24.82
CA VAL A 454 3.60 -5.76 24.92
C VAL A 454 2.74 -4.65 24.34
N ASN A 455 2.59 -3.55 25.08
CA ASN A 455 1.86 -2.37 24.63
C ASN A 455 2.67 -1.65 23.55
N ILE A 456 2.05 -1.28 22.44
CA ILE A 456 2.73 -0.67 21.30
C ILE A 456 2.25 0.77 21.16
N PHE A 457 3.17 1.74 21.21
CA PHE A 457 2.86 3.09 20.77
C PHE A 457 2.78 3.08 19.24
N ALA A 458 1.58 3.32 18.69
CA ALA A 458 1.37 3.34 17.25
C ALA A 458 1.92 4.64 16.65
N LYS A 459 2.90 4.50 15.73
CA LYS A 459 3.56 5.60 15.02
C LYS A 459 3.30 5.43 13.53
N GLY A 460 2.63 6.38 12.91
CA GLY A 460 2.24 6.18 11.52
C GLY A 460 1.45 7.31 10.90
N SER A 461 0.72 6.95 9.86
CA SER A 461 -0.12 7.85 9.09
C SER A 461 -1.22 7.09 8.36
N ASN A 462 -2.09 7.87 7.74
CA ASN A 462 -3.21 7.39 6.95
C ASN A 462 -2.81 7.19 5.48
N TRP A 463 -3.04 5.99 4.97
CA TRP A 463 -2.82 5.59 3.58
C TRP A 463 -4.08 5.82 2.76
N ILE A 464 -3.91 6.52 1.63
CA ILE A 464 -4.95 6.72 0.62
C ILE A 464 -4.50 6.10 -0.72
N PRO A 465 -5.41 5.89 -1.69
CA PRO A 465 -5.01 5.46 -3.03
C PRO A 465 -3.98 6.42 -3.64
N GLY A 466 -2.85 5.90 -4.14
CA GLY A 466 -1.76 6.71 -4.69
C GLY A 466 -1.95 7.23 -6.12
N HIS A 467 -3.03 6.81 -6.79
CA HIS A 467 -3.42 7.30 -8.11
C HIS A 467 -4.92 7.07 -8.34
N VAL A 468 -5.57 7.97 -9.08
CA VAL A 468 -6.97 7.82 -9.53
C VAL A 468 -7.18 6.60 -10.45
N PHE A 469 -6.06 6.03 -10.94
CA PHE A 469 -6.03 4.88 -11.83
C PHE A 469 -5.08 3.83 -11.25
N ASP A 470 -5.61 2.73 -10.69
CA ASP A 470 -4.81 1.76 -9.92
C ASP A 470 -3.66 1.15 -10.73
N ARG A 471 -3.85 0.99 -12.04
CA ARG A 471 -2.81 0.47 -12.96
C ARG A 471 -1.51 1.29 -12.92
N LEU A 472 -1.59 2.59 -12.64
CA LEU A 472 -0.42 3.47 -12.57
C LEU A 472 0.26 3.47 -11.19
N MET A 473 -0.37 2.84 -10.19
CA MET A 473 0.18 2.61 -8.86
C MET A 473 0.83 1.22 -8.78
N THR A 474 1.98 1.07 -9.44
CA THR A 474 2.72 -0.19 -9.51
C THR A 474 3.18 -0.68 -8.14
N MET A 475 3.50 -1.98 -8.03
CA MET A 475 4.04 -2.55 -6.80
C MET A 475 5.39 -1.95 -6.39
N GLU A 476 6.18 -1.45 -7.35
CA GLU A 476 7.41 -0.71 -7.07
C GLU A 476 7.12 0.58 -6.32
N LYS A 477 6.15 1.38 -6.79
CA LYS A 477 5.72 2.61 -6.10
C LYS A 477 5.12 2.32 -4.72
N LYS A 478 4.29 1.27 -4.59
CA LYS A 478 3.71 0.87 -3.29
C LYS A 478 4.80 0.47 -2.30
N ARG A 479 5.78 -0.34 -2.76
CA ARG A 479 6.96 -0.71 -1.98
C ARG A 479 7.76 0.51 -1.55
N ALA A 480 8.00 1.46 -2.46
CA ALA A 480 8.72 2.69 -2.16
C ALA A 480 8.03 3.52 -1.06
N LEU A 481 6.70 3.65 -1.11
CA LEU A 481 5.92 4.35 -0.07
C LEU A 481 6.01 3.64 1.29
N LEU A 482 5.84 2.31 1.33
CA LEU A 482 5.95 1.56 2.59
C LEU A 482 7.39 1.58 3.16
N GLN A 483 8.40 1.57 2.30
CA GLN A 483 9.79 1.77 2.72
C GLN A 483 10.01 3.17 3.29
N ASN A 484 9.34 4.20 2.77
CA ASN A 484 9.38 5.54 3.34
C ASN A 484 8.76 5.57 4.74
N CYS A 485 7.65 4.86 4.97
CA CYS A 485 7.12 4.68 6.34
C CYS A 485 8.17 4.11 7.29
N VAL A 486 8.88 3.05 6.88
CA VAL A 486 9.94 2.43 7.69
C VAL A 486 11.11 3.39 7.92
N ALA A 487 11.52 4.15 6.90
CA ALA A 487 12.58 5.14 7.01
C ALA A 487 12.21 6.27 7.99
N ALA A 488 10.93 6.64 8.05
CA ALA A 488 10.39 7.60 9.00
C ALA A 488 10.03 7.01 10.39
N ASN A 489 10.56 5.83 10.74
CA ASN A 489 10.34 5.16 12.02
C ASN A 489 8.87 4.81 12.33
N MET A 490 8.02 4.69 11.30
CA MET A 490 6.63 4.26 11.47
C MET A 490 6.57 2.74 11.72
N ASN A 491 5.56 2.35 12.48
CA ASN A 491 5.21 0.95 12.77
C ASN A 491 3.75 0.61 12.45
N MET A 492 2.96 1.58 11.96
CA MET A 492 1.56 1.39 11.59
C MET A 492 1.18 2.23 10.36
N VAL A 493 0.30 1.69 9.52
CA VAL A 493 -0.45 2.43 8.50
C VAL A 493 -1.94 2.17 8.67
N ARG A 494 -2.77 3.21 8.51
CA ARG A 494 -4.24 3.08 8.50
C ARG A 494 -4.75 3.14 7.07
N ILE A 495 -5.37 2.06 6.60
CA ILE A 495 -5.98 1.99 5.27
C ILE A 495 -7.35 2.63 5.38
N TRP A 496 -7.43 3.90 5.00
CA TRP A 496 -8.60 4.76 5.19
C TRP A 496 -9.81 4.27 4.37
N GLY A 497 -10.99 4.28 5.00
CA GLY A 497 -12.21 3.63 4.50
C GLY A 497 -12.86 4.29 3.27
N GLY A 498 -12.44 5.47 2.82
CA GLY A 498 -12.96 6.01 1.56
C GLY A 498 -12.14 5.63 0.34
N GLY A 499 -11.02 4.91 0.54
CA GLY A 499 -10.18 4.38 -0.52
C GLY A 499 -10.65 3.02 -1.00
N ARG A 500 -9.72 2.06 -1.04
CA ARG A 500 -9.94 0.67 -1.47
C ARG A 500 -9.16 -0.29 -0.59
N TYR A 501 -9.61 -1.55 -0.53
CA TYR A 501 -8.76 -2.63 -0.04
C TYR A 501 -7.57 -2.79 -0.99
N GLU A 502 -6.35 -2.83 -0.45
CA GLU A 502 -5.14 -2.89 -1.25
C GLU A 502 -4.90 -4.30 -1.84
N THR A 503 -3.89 -4.42 -2.70
CA THR A 503 -3.48 -5.71 -3.30
C THR A 503 -2.89 -6.65 -2.27
N ASP A 504 -2.89 -7.96 -2.52
CA ASP A 504 -2.29 -8.94 -1.61
C ASP A 504 -0.80 -8.66 -1.36
N GLU A 505 -0.08 -8.24 -2.40
CA GLU A 505 1.34 -7.91 -2.28
C GLU A 505 1.58 -6.70 -1.36
N PHE A 506 0.63 -5.75 -1.26
CA PHE A 506 0.75 -4.65 -0.31
C PHE A 506 0.76 -5.16 1.13
N TYR A 507 -0.16 -6.06 1.49
CA TYR A 507 -0.21 -6.60 2.85
C TYR A 507 0.96 -7.54 3.13
N GLN A 508 1.41 -8.30 2.13
CA GLN A 508 2.65 -9.08 2.25
C GLN A 508 3.86 -8.18 2.53
N LEU A 509 3.93 -7.00 1.93
CA LEU A 509 4.98 -6.03 2.24
C LEU A 509 4.87 -5.48 3.66
N CYS A 510 3.66 -5.17 4.13
CA CYS A 510 3.44 -4.77 5.51
C CYS A 510 3.87 -5.87 6.49
N ASP A 511 3.56 -7.13 6.19
CA ASP A 511 4.00 -8.29 6.97
C ASP A 511 5.53 -8.39 7.03
N GLU A 512 6.21 -8.21 5.89
CA GLU A 512 7.68 -8.25 5.78
C GLU A 512 8.36 -7.11 6.54
N LEU A 513 7.82 -5.90 6.40
CA LEU A 513 8.40 -4.68 6.96
C LEU A 513 8.07 -4.50 8.45
N GLY A 514 7.18 -5.33 9.01
CA GLY A 514 6.71 -5.19 10.38
C GLY A 514 5.77 -3.99 10.56
N LEU A 515 5.08 -3.55 9.51
CA LEU A 515 4.10 -2.45 9.59
C LEU A 515 2.74 -3.02 9.98
N MET A 516 2.22 -2.60 11.13
CA MET A 516 0.85 -2.90 11.52
C MET A 516 -0.13 -2.19 10.57
N VAL A 517 -1.27 -2.81 10.32
CA VAL A 517 -2.32 -2.30 9.46
C VAL A 517 -3.61 -2.18 10.28
N TRP A 518 -4.09 -0.95 10.40
CA TRP A 518 -5.47 -0.66 10.78
C TRP A 518 -6.29 -0.71 9.50
N GLN A 519 -7.10 -1.76 9.32
CA GLN A 519 -7.88 -1.98 8.12
C GLN A 519 -9.32 -1.52 8.32
N GLU A 520 -9.72 -0.46 7.62
CA GLU A 520 -11.13 -0.08 7.57
C GLU A 520 -11.89 -0.88 6.50
N PHE A 521 -13.18 -1.09 6.67
CA PHE A 521 -14.06 -1.42 5.55
C PHE A 521 -14.34 -0.15 4.73
N MET A 522 -14.62 -0.30 3.44
CA MET A 522 -14.63 0.82 2.49
C MET A 522 -15.90 1.69 2.59
N PHE A 523 -16.10 2.34 3.73
CA PHE A 523 -17.17 3.28 4.05
C PHE A 523 -16.56 4.52 4.73
N ALA A 524 -16.93 5.72 4.30
CA ALA A 524 -16.35 6.95 4.83
C ALA A 524 -17.24 8.18 4.68
N CYS A 525 -17.32 8.99 5.74
CA CYS A 525 -17.98 10.29 5.83
C CYS A 525 -19.33 10.35 5.09
N ALA A 526 -20.17 9.33 5.27
CA ALA A 526 -21.49 9.23 4.68
C ALA A 526 -22.35 8.23 5.45
N LEU A 527 -23.66 8.38 5.38
CA LEU A 527 -24.57 7.31 5.73
C LEU A 527 -24.87 6.48 4.48
N TYR A 528 -25.30 5.22 4.69
CA TYR A 528 -25.44 4.25 3.60
C TYR A 528 -26.83 3.60 3.61
N PRO A 529 -27.32 3.13 2.44
CA PRO A 529 -28.55 2.36 2.36
C PRO A 529 -28.51 1.09 3.21
N THR A 530 -29.67 0.65 3.67
CA THR A 530 -29.83 -0.54 4.52
C THR A 530 -30.96 -1.45 4.07
N ASP A 531 -31.40 -1.29 2.80
CA ASP A 531 -32.24 -2.30 2.19
C ASP A 531 -31.49 -3.63 2.04
N GLN A 532 -32.26 -4.71 1.97
CA GLN A 532 -31.70 -6.06 2.01
C GLN A 532 -30.70 -6.33 0.87
N LYS A 533 -30.93 -5.76 -0.33
CA LYS A 533 -30.03 -5.96 -1.48
C LYS A 533 -28.67 -5.33 -1.20
N PHE A 534 -28.65 -4.11 -0.67
CA PHE A 534 -27.40 -3.45 -0.28
C PHE A 534 -26.68 -4.22 0.83
N LEU A 535 -27.39 -4.62 1.90
CA LEU A 535 -26.79 -5.36 3.00
C LEU A 535 -26.23 -6.73 2.58
N ASP A 536 -26.95 -7.47 1.73
CA ASP A 536 -26.45 -8.76 1.20
C ASP A 536 -25.21 -8.58 0.33
N ASN A 537 -25.15 -7.52 -0.47
CA ASN A 537 -23.95 -7.18 -1.23
C ASN A 537 -22.75 -6.90 -0.29
N VAL A 538 -22.97 -6.15 0.78
CA VAL A 538 -21.95 -5.87 1.80
C VAL A 538 -21.51 -7.14 2.55
N ARG A 539 -22.42 -8.07 2.87
CA ARG A 539 -22.04 -9.36 3.49
C ARG A 539 -21.05 -10.13 2.62
N LEU A 540 -21.27 -10.14 1.32
CA LEU A 540 -20.40 -10.83 0.38
C LEU A 540 -19.04 -10.12 0.26
N GLU A 541 -19.03 -8.78 0.19
CA GLU A 541 -17.78 -7.99 0.25
C GLU A 541 -16.97 -8.28 1.51
N VAL A 542 -17.59 -8.22 2.69
CA VAL A 542 -16.92 -8.50 3.96
C VAL A 542 -16.40 -9.94 3.99
N THR A 543 -17.17 -10.89 3.47
CA THR A 543 -16.75 -12.30 3.40
C THR A 543 -15.50 -12.47 2.54
N ASP A 544 -15.49 -11.89 1.34
CA ASP A 544 -14.38 -11.99 0.40
C ASP A 544 -13.12 -11.35 0.99
N GLN A 545 -13.25 -10.12 1.51
CA GLN A 545 -12.11 -9.35 2.00
C GLN A 545 -11.53 -9.89 3.31
N VAL A 546 -12.36 -10.35 4.25
CA VAL A 546 -11.86 -10.93 5.51
C VAL A 546 -11.14 -12.25 5.23
N LYS A 547 -11.70 -13.14 4.39
CA LYS A 547 -11.05 -14.41 4.04
C LYS A 547 -9.70 -14.19 3.35
N ARG A 548 -9.62 -13.18 2.47
CA ARG A 548 -8.39 -12.80 1.78
C ARG A 548 -7.33 -12.28 2.75
N LEU A 549 -7.72 -11.40 3.67
CA LEU A 549 -6.76 -10.62 4.45
C LEU A 549 -6.40 -11.21 5.83
N MET A 550 -7.22 -12.11 6.39
CA MET A 550 -7.01 -12.64 7.75
C MET A 550 -5.71 -13.44 7.94
N VAL A 551 -5.05 -13.84 6.85
CA VAL A 551 -3.73 -14.50 6.86
C VAL A 551 -2.59 -13.56 7.27
N HIS A 552 -2.75 -12.26 7.03
CA HIS A 552 -1.70 -11.26 7.23
C HIS A 552 -1.54 -10.91 8.72
N PRO A 553 -0.38 -11.19 9.35
CA PRO A 553 -0.11 -10.75 10.72
C PRO A 553 -0.10 -9.21 10.85
N SER A 554 0.20 -8.47 9.78
CA SER A 554 0.17 -7.00 9.79
C SER A 554 -1.21 -6.42 10.10
N VAL A 555 -2.30 -7.00 9.58
CA VAL A 555 -3.67 -6.53 9.86
C VAL A 555 -3.97 -6.74 11.34
N VAL A 556 -3.94 -5.70 12.17
CA VAL A 556 -4.12 -5.81 13.64
C VAL A 556 -5.51 -5.40 14.13
N LEU A 557 -6.25 -4.65 13.31
CA LEU A 557 -7.57 -4.13 13.63
C LEU A 557 -8.46 -4.13 12.39
N TRP A 558 -9.72 -4.51 12.60
CA TRP A 558 -10.81 -4.25 11.68
C TRP A 558 -11.62 -3.04 12.16
N SER A 559 -11.84 -2.05 11.30
CA SER A 559 -12.66 -0.86 11.60
C SER A 559 -13.84 -0.78 10.62
N GLY A 560 -15.05 -0.53 11.11
CA GLY A 560 -16.26 -0.53 10.30
C GLY A 560 -16.33 0.60 9.25
N ASN A 561 -15.81 1.79 9.56
CA ASN A 561 -15.82 2.96 8.67
C ASN A 561 -14.93 4.11 9.17
N ASN A 562 -14.78 5.13 8.32
CA ASN A 562 -14.28 6.45 8.68
C ASN A 562 -15.43 7.42 9.00
N GLU A 563 -15.43 7.97 10.22
CA GLU A 563 -16.20 9.12 10.71
C GLU A 563 -17.73 9.04 10.62
N ASN A 564 -18.32 7.89 10.30
CA ASN A 564 -19.78 7.83 10.09
C ASN A 564 -20.56 7.95 11.41
N GLN A 565 -19.97 7.54 12.55
CA GLN A 565 -20.58 7.80 13.85
C GLN A 565 -20.57 9.30 14.15
N GLU A 566 -19.47 10.01 13.87
CA GLU A 566 -19.39 11.46 14.05
C GLU A 566 -20.33 12.21 13.09
N PHE A 567 -20.37 11.81 11.82
CA PHE A 567 -21.29 12.36 10.83
C PHE A 567 -22.73 12.36 11.35
N MET A 568 -23.12 11.25 11.96
CA MET A 568 -24.43 11.07 12.57
C MET A 568 -24.60 11.88 13.86
N VAL A 569 -23.69 11.75 14.82
CA VAL A 569 -23.85 12.29 16.19
C VAL A 569 -23.60 13.79 16.25
N LYS A 570 -22.59 14.30 15.53
CA LYS A 570 -22.27 15.73 15.46
C LYS A 570 -23.19 16.49 14.49
N GLY A 571 -24.07 15.79 13.77
CA GLY A 571 -25.08 16.43 12.93
C GLY A 571 -24.50 17.12 11.69
N TRP A 572 -23.56 16.48 10.99
CA TRP A 572 -22.87 17.07 9.83
C TRP A 572 -23.84 17.42 8.69
N ASP A 573 -24.92 16.65 8.56
CA ASP A 573 -26.05 16.97 7.70
C ASP A 573 -27.31 17.26 8.54
N LYS A 574 -28.13 18.22 8.11
CA LYS A 574 -29.37 18.57 8.81
C LYS A 574 -30.34 17.39 8.94
N ALA A 575 -30.34 16.47 7.98
CA ALA A 575 -31.17 15.27 8.01
C ALA A 575 -30.86 14.39 9.23
N THR A 576 -29.60 14.27 9.64
CA THR A 576 -29.21 13.43 10.79
C THR A 576 -29.70 14.00 12.11
N VAL A 577 -29.74 15.34 12.23
CA VAL A 577 -30.35 16.05 13.36
C VAL A 577 -31.87 15.91 13.37
N LEU A 578 -32.52 15.94 12.21
CA LEU A 578 -33.98 15.85 12.09
C LEU A 578 -34.52 14.42 12.26
N ASN A 579 -33.73 13.40 11.90
CA ASN A 579 -34.15 11.99 11.92
C ASN A 579 -33.12 11.07 12.60
N PRO A 580 -32.67 11.36 13.84
CA PRO A 580 -31.55 10.68 14.47
C PRO A 580 -31.80 9.17 14.68
N TYR A 581 -33.05 8.77 14.95
CA TYR A 581 -33.40 7.36 15.17
C TYR A 581 -33.27 6.51 13.91
N VAL A 582 -33.66 7.04 12.74
CA VAL A 582 -33.56 6.31 11.45
C VAL A 582 -32.11 5.98 11.19
N PHE A 583 -31.25 7.00 11.26
CA PHE A 583 -29.84 6.86 10.97
C PHE A 583 -29.07 6.07 12.01
N THR A 584 -29.48 6.11 13.29
CA THR A 584 -28.89 5.25 14.33
C THR A 584 -29.22 3.77 14.06
N VAL A 585 -30.46 3.47 13.67
CA VAL A 585 -30.86 2.10 13.31
C VAL A 585 -30.12 1.64 12.05
N ASP A 586 -30.00 2.49 11.04
CA ASP A 586 -29.30 2.16 9.80
C ASP A 586 -27.80 1.91 10.03
N TYR A 587 -27.17 2.78 10.84
CA TYR A 587 -25.79 2.61 11.27
C TYR A 587 -25.60 1.25 11.96
N HIS A 588 -26.46 0.91 12.92
CA HIS A 588 -26.37 -0.36 13.65
C HIS A 588 -26.57 -1.58 12.74
N LYS A 589 -27.57 -1.54 11.85
CA LYS A 589 -27.84 -2.61 10.87
C LYS A 589 -26.64 -2.88 9.98
N LEU A 590 -25.97 -1.82 9.51
CA LEU A 590 -24.84 -1.96 8.61
C LEU A 590 -23.57 -2.40 9.36
N TYR A 591 -23.13 -1.64 10.36
CA TYR A 591 -21.80 -1.88 10.96
C TYR A 591 -21.79 -3.00 11.99
N ILE A 592 -22.89 -3.23 12.71
CA ILE A 592 -22.96 -4.22 13.79
C ILE A 592 -23.64 -5.50 13.30
N GLU A 593 -24.90 -5.42 12.87
CA GLU A 593 -25.66 -6.63 12.47
C GLU A 593 -25.15 -7.25 11.16
N THR A 594 -24.54 -6.45 10.28
CA THR A 594 -24.06 -6.91 8.98
C THR A 594 -22.54 -7.09 8.96
N ILE A 595 -21.76 -6.03 9.08
CA ILE A 595 -20.29 -6.09 8.95
C ILE A 595 -19.66 -6.86 10.12
N MET A 596 -19.88 -6.43 11.36
CA MET A 596 -19.28 -7.10 12.53
C MET A 596 -19.75 -8.55 12.65
N SER A 597 -21.05 -8.83 12.49
CA SER A 597 -21.56 -10.21 12.56
C SER A 597 -20.94 -11.11 11.48
N THR A 598 -20.79 -10.62 10.25
CA THR A 598 -20.16 -11.38 9.16
C THR A 598 -18.67 -11.62 9.45
N LEU A 599 -17.96 -10.57 9.87
CA LEU A 599 -16.56 -10.64 10.30
C LEU A 599 -16.36 -11.70 11.40
N ARG A 600 -17.16 -11.66 12.47
CA ARG A 600 -17.03 -12.59 13.61
C ARG A 600 -17.38 -14.03 13.26
N GLY A 601 -18.12 -14.26 12.17
CA GLY A 601 -18.32 -15.60 11.60
C GLY A 601 -17.07 -16.18 10.93
N ILE A 602 -16.04 -15.36 10.64
CA ILE A 602 -14.85 -15.72 9.88
C ILE A 602 -13.56 -15.53 10.70
N ASP A 603 -13.35 -14.33 11.25
CA ASP A 603 -12.16 -13.96 12.04
C ASP A 603 -12.55 -13.47 13.45
N VAL A 604 -12.11 -14.23 14.45
CA VAL A 604 -12.26 -13.92 15.88
C VAL A 604 -10.94 -13.56 16.56
N SER A 605 -9.83 -13.60 15.83
CA SER A 605 -8.47 -13.42 16.37
C SER A 605 -8.05 -11.95 16.56
N ARG A 606 -8.81 -11.02 15.95
CA ARG A 606 -8.53 -9.58 15.94
C ARG A 606 -9.64 -8.78 16.60
N SER A 607 -9.30 -7.61 17.13
CA SER A 607 -10.29 -6.64 17.62
C SER A 607 -11.09 -6.03 16.46
N PHE A 608 -12.29 -5.52 16.77
CA PHE A 608 -13.12 -4.77 15.85
C PHE A 608 -13.56 -3.47 16.54
N ILE A 609 -13.56 -2.37 15.80
CA ILE A 609 -14.27 -1.14 16.16
C ILE A 609 -15.23 -0.80 15.03
N SER A 610 -16.33 -0.14 15.34
CA SER A 610 -17.38 0.22 14.39
C SER A 610 -17.04 1.44 13.53
N THR A 611 -16.21 2.35 14.02
CA THR A 611 -15.86 3.64 13.38
C THR A 611 -14.51 4.15 13.88
N SER A 612 -13.91 5.05 13.12
CA SER A 612 -12.78 5.91 13.50
C SER A 612 -13.16 7.37 13.21
N PRO A 613 -13.18 8.29 14.19
CA PRO A 613 -12.87 8.05 15.58
C PRO A 613 -14.00 7.27 16.26
N SER A 614 -13.62 6.42 17.20
CA SER A 614 -14.51 5.71 18.11
C SER A 614 -14.49 6.39 19.48
N ALA A 615 -15.64 6.41 20.15
CA ALA A 615 -15.71 6.72 21.59
C ALA A 615 -15.36 5.52 22.49
N GLY A 616 -14.88 4.41 21.91
CA GLY A 616 -14.63 3.16 22.62
C GLY A 616 -15.91 2.43 23.04
N LEU A 617 -15.73 1.37 23.84
CA LEU A 617 -16.82 0.47 24.23
C LEU A 617 -17.19 0.64 25.72
N ILE A 618 -18.48 0.45 26.02
CA ILE A 618 -18.97 0.23 27.40
C ILE A 618 -18.79 -1.24 27.77
N SER A 619 -19.02 -2.14 26.82
CA SER A 619 -18.91 -3.59 26.98
C SER A 619 -18.63 -4.24 25.63
N GLU A 620 -17.76 -5.25 25.59
CA GLU A 620 -17.56 -6.09 24.40
C GLU A 620 -18.65 -7.16 24.26
N SER A 621 -19.26 -7.60 25.37
CA SER A 621 -20.30 -8.64 25.38
C SER A 621 -21.38 -8.36 26.43
N PRO A 622 -22.59 -7.91 26.03
CA PRO A 622 -22.96 -7.58 24.64
C PRO A 622 -22.14 -6.40 24.11
N TYR A 623 -21.92 -6.37 22.79
CA TYR A 623 -21.18 -5.30 22.12
C TYR A 623 -21.98 -4.00 22.24
N THR A 624 -21.47 -3.08 23.08
CA THR A 624 -22.17 -1.86 23.47
C THR A 624 -21.22 -0.68 23.28
N GLU A 625 -21.52 0.13 22.27
CA GLU A 625 -20.74 1.32 21.93
C GLU A 625 -20.99 2.45 22.93
N ARG A 626 -19.96 3.25 23.17
CA ARG A 626 -20.11 4.55 23.82
C ARG A 626 -20.48 5.60 22.78
N TYR A 627 -21.32 6.55 23.17
CA TYR A 627 -21.60 7.75 22.38
C TYR A 627 -21.24 8.97 23.24
N ILE A 628 -20.24 9.74 22.81
CA ILE A 628 -19.86 10.97 23.50
C ILE A 628 -20.71 12.11 22.95
N LEU A 629 -21.62 12.63 23.77
CA LEU A 629 -22.48 13.77 23.46
C LEU A 629 -21.96 15.09 24.05
N GLN A 630 -20.94 15.02 24.92
CA GLN A 630 -20.37 16.19 25.61
C GLN A 630 -18.89 16.35 25.24
N GLU A 631 -18.52 17.54 24.80
CA GLU A 631 -17.13 17.85 24.39
C GLU A 631 -16.10 17.63 25.49
N CYS A 632 -16.48 17.81 26.77
CA CYS A 632 -15.56 17.64 27.90
C CYS A 632 -15.12 16.18 28.15
N GLU A 633 -15.80 15.21 27.54
CA GLU A 633 -15.42 13.79 27.58
C GLU A 633 -14.55 13.38 26.37
N CYS A 634 -14.35 14.29 25.41
CA CYS A 634 -13.54 14.05 24.22
C CYS A 634 -12.10 13.72 24.61
N GLY A 635 -11.56 12.65 24.04
CA GLY A 635 -10.21 12.16 24.32
C GLY A 635 -10.06 11.30 25.58
N LEU A 636 -11.10 11.14 26.42
CA LEU A 636 -11.04 10.24 27.58
C LEU A 636 -11.17 8.76 27.20
N TYR A 637 -11.79 8.48 26.06
CA TYR A 637 -12.08 7.14 25.55
C TYR A 637 -11.73 7.07 24.07
N GLY A 638 -11.47 5.86 23.58
CA GLY A 638 -11.35 5.63 22.15
C GLY A 638 -10.20 6.38 21.48
N ASP A 639 -10.42 6.77 20.23
CA ASP A 639 -9.51 7.57 19.43
C ASP A 639 -10.16 8.88 18.98
N VAL A 640 -9.35 9.83 18.49
CA VAL A 640 -9.79 11.17 18.09
C VAL A 640 -9.22 11.54 16.73
N HIS A 641 -10.04 12.21 15.91
CA HIS A 641 -9.61 12.97 14.75
C HIS A 641 -9.56 14.46 15.12
N PHE A 642 -8.44 15.13 14.89
CA PHE A 642 -8.27 16.53 15.28
C PHE A 642 -7.64 17.40 14.20
N TYR A 643 -8.38 18.42 13.77
CA TYR A 643 -7.95 19.41 12.80
C TYR A 643 -8.21 20.81 13.36
N ASP A 644 -7.16 21.65 13.37
CA ASP A 644 -7.25 23.04 13.80
C ASP A 644 -6.44 23.93 12.87
N TYR A 645 -7.16 24.80 12.16
CA TYR A 645 -6.59 25.76 11.22
C TYR A 645 -6.63 27.20 11.75
N LYS A 646 -7.31 27.42 12.88
CA LYS A 646 -7.60 28.77 13.42
C LYS A 646 -6.56 29.23 14.43
N HIS A 647 -5.85 28.30 15.06
CA HIS A 647 -4.80 28.61 16.02
C HIS A 647 -3.41 28.31 15.45
N ASN A 648 -2.40 28.92 16.06
CA ASN A 648 -1.01 28.65 15.72
C ASN A 648 -0.68 27.16 16.02
N GLY A 649 -0.26 26.42 14.99
CA GLY A 649 0.13 25.01 15.10
C GLY A 649 1.37 24.72 15.98
N LEU A 650 1.96 25.71 16.63
CA LEU A 650 3.03 25.51 17.63
C LEU A 650 2.50 25.54 19.07
N HIS A 651 1.26 25.95 19.26
CA HIS A 651 0.61 26.05 20.57
C HIS A 651 0.03 24.69 20.96
N VAL A 652 0.87 23.86 21.56
CA VAL A 652 0.56 22.46 21.90
C VAL A 652 -0.57 22.30 22.90
N GLU A 653 -0.89 23.35 23.65
CA GLU A 653 -2.02 23.39 24.60
C GLU A 653 -3.39 23.31 23.92
N ASN A 654 -3.48 23.64 22.62
CA ASN A 654 -4.72 23.52 21.86
C ASN A 654 -5.01 22.08 21.42
N TYR A 655 -4.01 21.18 21.51
CA TYR A 655 -4.16 19.80 21.09
C TYR A 655 -4.84 18.95 22.17
N PRO A 656 -5.73 18.03 21.76
CA PRO A 656 -6.47 17.21 22.71
C PRO A 656 -5.53 16.28 23.46
N LYS A 657 -5.78 16.14 24.76
CA LYS A 657 -5.15 15.13 25.61
C LYS A 657 -5.91 13.80 25.46
N ALA A 658 -5.73 13.15 24.30
CA ALA A 658 -6.47 11.95 23.92
C ALA A 658 -5.71 10.63 24.21
N ARG A 659 -6.43 9.51 24.29
CA ARG A 659 -5.85 8.16 24.42
C ARG A 659 -5.13 7.71 23.15
N PHE A 660 -5.68 8.05 22.00
CA PHE A 660 -5.14 7.74 20.68
C PHE A 660 -5.61 8.80 19.70
N VAL A 661 -4.74 9.20 18.77
CA VAL A 661 -5.10 10.15 17.71
C VAL A 661 -4.84 9.48 16.36
N SER A 662 -5.93 9.07 15.70
CA SER A 662 -5.93 8.30 14.45
C SER A 662 -5.95 9.19 13.21
N GLU A 663 -6.30 10.48 13.36
CA GLU A 663 -6.10 11.50 12.34
C GLU A 663 -5.78 12.87 12.95
N TYR A 664 -4.83 13.57 12.33
CA TYR A 664 -4.56 14.99 12.55
C TYR A 664 -3.67 15.53 11.43
N GLY A 665 -3.88 16.76 10.97
CA GLY A 665 -3.16 17.26 9.81
C GLY A 665 -3.21 18.77 9.63
N ALA A 666 -2.24 19.28 8.86
CA ALA A 666 -2.22 20.62 8.29
C ALA A 666 -1.95 20.50 6.78
N GLN A 667 -2.56 21.36 5.97
CA GLN A 667 -2.39 21.34 4.51
C GLN A 667 -1.07 22.02 4.10
N SER A 668 -0.47 21.59 3.00
CA SER A 668 0.61 22.31 2.32
C SER A 668 0.45 22.25 0.81
N MET A 669 1.12 23.15 0.08
CA MET A 669 1.35 22.98 -1.35
C MET A 669 2.30 21.79 -1.63
N PRO A 670 2.21 21.17 -2.81
CA PRO A 670 3.30 20.33 -3.33
C PRO A 670 4.53 21.18 -3.64
N SER A 671 5.66 20.56 -3.96
CA SER A 671 6.84 21.28 -4.40
C SER A 671 6.54 22.08 -5.66
N PHE A 672 7.19 23.23 -5.81
CA PHE A 672 7.03 24.03 -7.02
C PHE A 672 7.45 23.27 -8.28
N SER A 673 8.43 22.36 -8.16
CA SER A 673 8.83 21.45 -9.24
C SER A 673 7.65 20.62 -9.76
N LEU A 674 6.87 20.02 -8.85
CA LEU A 674 5.67 19.26 -9.23
C LEU A 674 4.58 20.20 -9.75
N TRP A 675 4.36 21.35 -9.10
CA TRP A 675 3.35 22.32 -9.54
C TRP A 675 3.60 22.82 -10.98
N LYS A 676 4.86 23.06 -11.37
CA LYS A 676 5.23 23.48 -12.73
C LYS A 676 4.80 22.47 -13.81
N THR A 677 4.67 21.19 -13.48
CA THR A 677 4.24 20.18 -14.46
C THR A 677 2.77 20.31 -14.85
N ILE A 678 1.95 20.96 -14.01
CA ILE A 678 0.49 21.07 -14.20
C ILE A 678 0.00 22.51 -14.33
N SER A 679 0.90 23.49 -14.42
CA SER A 679 0.58 24.92 -14.41
C SER A 679 1.44 25.74 -15.36
N SER A 680 1.01 26.97 -15.63
CA SER A 680 1.73 27.99 -16.40
C SER A 680 2.16 29.16 -15.51
N SER A 681 2.99 30.07 -16.04
CA SER A 681 3.47 31.25 -15.28
C SER A 681 2.33 32.11 -14.72
N ASP A 682 1.19 32.12 -15.40
CA ASP A 682 0.05 32.96 -15.05
C ASP A 682 -0.72 32.37 -13.84
N ASP A 683 -0.45 31.11 -13.49
CA ASP A 683 -1.05 30.42 -12.36
C ASP A 683 -0.23 30.54 -11.06
N TRP A 684 0.99 31.10 -11.12
CA TRP A 684 1.94 31.15 -10.00
C TRP A 684 1.66 32.31 -9.05
N HIS A 685 0.51 32.25 -8.40
CA HIS A 685 0.12 33.13 -7.30
C HIS A 685 -0.73 32.32 -6.30
N PRO A 686 -0.58 32.51 -4.97
CA PRO A 686 -1.33 31.73 -3.97
C PRO A 686 -2.86 31.76 -4.18
N LEU A 687 -3.36 32.90 -4.63
CA LEU A 687 -4.78 33.16 -4.88
C LEU A 687 -5.17 33.10 -6.37
N SER A 688 -4.33 32.52 -7.25
CA SER A 688 -4.68 32.33 -8.66
C SER A 688 -5.89 31.42 -8.82
N SER A 689 -6.62 31.57 -9.93
CA SER A 689 -7.77 30.74 -10.25
C SER A 689 -7.44 29.23 -10.23
N LEU A 690 -6.26 28.84 -10.70
CA LEU A 690 -5.83 27.44 -10.67
C LEU A 690 -5.51 26.96 -9.24
N CYS A 691 -4.80 27.75 -8.43
CA CYS A 691 -4.49 27.40 -7.04
C CYS A 691 -5.76 27.21 -6.19
N VAL A 692 -6.74 28.08 -6.37
CA VAL A 692 -8.04 27.97 -5.69
C VAL A 692 -8.84 26.78 -6.22
N HIS A 693 -8.90 26.60 -7.55
CA HIS A 693 -9.64 25.49 -8.17
C HIS A 693 -9.09 24.10 -7.79
N ARG A 694 -7.77 23.95 -7.65
CA ARG A 694 -7.16 22.68 -7.22
C ARG A 694 -7.22 22.44 -5.73
N ASN A 695 -7.51 23.46 -4.93
CA ASN A 695 -7.67 23.28 -3.50
C ASN A 695 -9.10 22.83 -3.19
N HIS A 696 -9.27 21.52 -3.09
CA HIS A 696 -10.57 20.90 -2.82
C HIS A 696 -11.02 21.06 -1.36
N HIS A 697 -10.14 21.59 -0.51
CA HIS A 697 -10.50 22.13 0.80
C HIS A 697 -10.86 23.61 0.64
N GLY A 698 -12.14 23.95 0.80
CA GLY A 698 -12.69 25.24 0.36
C GLY A 698 -12.02 26.49 0.94
N ASN A 699 -11.45 26.41 2.16
CA ASN A 699 -10.71 27.50 2.80
C ASN A 699 -9.18 27.28 2.80
N GLY A 700 -8.68 26.21 2.18
CA GLY A 700 -7.31 25.73 2.37
C GLY A 700 -6.22 26.74 2.00
N GLN A 701 -6.40 27.51 0.91
CA GLN A 701 -5.41 28.55 0.54
C GLN A 701 -5.30 29.63 1.62
N LYS A 702 -6.44 30.10 2.12
CA LYS A 702 -6.50 31.09 3.18
C LYS A 702 -5.88 30.56 4.47
N GLU A 703 -6.23 29.34 4.86
CA GLU A 703 -5.73 28.72 6.09
C GLU A 703 -4.22 28.47 6.05
N MET A 704 -3.66 28.08 4.89
CA MET A 704 -2.21 27.96 4.71
C MET A 704 -1.49 29.32 4.86
N LEU A 705 -2.04 30.39 4.29
CA LEU A 705 -1.50 31.75 4.46
C LEU A 705 -1.60 32.23 5.92
N GLU A 706 -2.73 31.98 6.60
CA GLU A 706 -2.90 32.31 8.02
C GLU A 706 -1.88 31.56 8.89
N GLN A 707 -1.65 30.27 8.64
CA GLN A 707 -0.64 29.51 9.38
C GLN A 707 0.79 30.02 9.15
N ILE A 708 1.11 30.52 7.95
CA ILE A 708 2.37 31.21 7.69
C ILE A 708 2.47 32.45 8.58
N GLU A 709 1.47 33.33 8.59
CA GLU A 709 1.47 34.56 9.40
C GLU A 709 1.45 34.28 10.91
N PHE A 710 0.83 33.18 11.36
CA PHE A 710 0.85 32.79 12.77
C PHE A 710 2.24 32.37 13.23
N GLN A 711 3.01 31.71 12.35
CA GLN A 711 4.29 31.12 12.72
C GLN A 711 5.49 31.96 12.32
N LEU A 712 5.34 32.85 11.33
CA LEU A 712 6.38 33.65 10.72
C LEU A 712 5.92 35.11 10.59
N ARG A 713 6.81 36.08 10.82
CA ARG A 713 6.61 37.47 10.38
C ARG A 713 7.39 37.68 9.10
N LEU A 714 6.65 37.82 8.02
CA LEU A 714 7.18 38.23 6.72
C LEU A 714 7.42 39.75 6.70
N SER A 715 8.03 40.27 5.64
CA SER A 715 7.99 41.72 5.39
C SER A 715 6.55 42.15 5.09
N GLU A 716 6.24 43.42 5.34
CA GLU A 716 4.92 43.97 5.01
C GLU A 716 4.63 43.83 3.51
N THR A 717 5.64 44.04 2.66
CA THR A 717 5.53 43.95 1.20
C THR A 717 5.25 42.53 0.70
N LEU A 718 5.98 41.52 1.22
CA LEU A 718 5.76 40.13 0.84
C LEU A 718 4.41 39.63 1.37
N SER A 719 4.06 39.94 2.62
CA SER A 719 2.76 39.60 3.19
C SER A 719 1.63 40.21 2.35
N ALA A 720 1.70 41.51 2.05
CA ALA A 720 0.72 42.19 1.22
C ALA A 720 0.58 41.56 -0.18
N TYR A 721 1.69 41.15 -0.80
CA TYR A 721 1.69 40.47 -2.10
C TYR A 721 0.97 39.12 -2.04
N LEU A 722 1.30 38.24 -1.07
CA LEU A 722 0.69 36.91 -0.97
C LEU A 722 -0.83 36.95 -0.78
N TRP A 723 -1.33 38.02 -0.13
CA TRP A 723 -2.75 38.29 0.08
C TRP A 723 -3.40 39.13 -1.03
N SER A 724 -2.64 39.53 -2.04
CA SER A 724 -3.12 40.43 -3.09
C SER A 724 -4.02 39.73 -4.10
N ASP A 725 -4.79 40.53 -4.84
CA ASP A 725 -5.57 40.05 -5.97
C ASP A 725 -4.63 39.83 -7.18
N PRO A 726 -4.45 38.58 -7.67
CA PRO A 726 -3.53 38.29 -8.76
C PRO A 726 -3.85 39.02 -10.06
N GLU A 727 -5.10 39.45 -10.28
CA GLU A 727 -5.48 40.22 -11.47
C GLU A 727 -5.07 41.70 -11.37
N LYS A 728 -4.76 42.18 -10.17
CA LYS A 728 -4.43 43.59 -9.90
C LYS A 728 -2.96 43.82 -9.55
N THR A 729 -2.20 42.75 -9.35
CA THR A 729 -0.79 42.82 -8.96
C THR A 729 0.10 42.38 -10.11
N THR A 730 0.94 43.28 -10.61
CA THR A 730 1.88 42.98 -11.69
C THR A 730 3.31 43.14 -11.20
N ILE A 731 4.09 42.07 -11.32
CA ILE A 731 5.54 42.04 -11.10
C ILE A 731 6.20 41.24 -12.23
N SER A 732 7.52 41.26 -12.29
CA SER A 732 8.29 40.51 -13.27
C SER A 732 8.06 39.00 -13.10
N LYS A 733 7.96 38.27 -14.22
CA LYS A 733 7.69 36.81 -14.21
C LYS A 733 8.71 36.02 -13.39
N ASN A 734 9.99 36.43 -13.43
CA ASN A 734 11.04 35.79 -12.64
C ASN A 734 10.82 35.99 -11.14
N LEU A 735 10.39 37.18 -10.72
CA LEU A 735 10.11 37.45 -9.33
C LEU A 735 8.83 36.73 -8.86
N GLN A 736 7.80 36.67 -9.71
CA GLN A 736 6.61 35.88 -9.46
C GLN A 736 6.93 34.40 -9.26
N GLU A 737 7.77 33.82 -10.13
CA GLU A 737 8.25 32.44 -10.00
C GLU A 737 8.95 32.22 -8.66
N ALA A 738 9.89 33.11 -8.30
CA ALA A 738 10.63 33.02 -7.04
C ALA A 738 9.72 33.13 -5.80
N ILE A 739 8.79 34.09 -5.78
CA ILE A 739 7.85 34.26 -4.66
C ILE A 739 6.93 33.04 -4.54
N PHE A 740 6.48 32.46 -5.65
CA PHE A 740 5.60 31.30 -5.59
C PHE A 740 6.33 30.02 -5.17
N ASP A 741 7.61 29.85 -5.55
CA ASP A 741 8.44 28.77 -4.99
C ASP A 741 8.65 28.96 -3.48
N ASP A 742 8.92 30.19 -3.03
CA ASP A 742 9.01 30.52 -1.61
C ASP A 742 7.68 30.24 -0.89
N TYR A 743 6.53 30.55 -1.49
CA TYR A 743 5.22 30.19 -0.93
C TYR A 743 5.08 28.67 -0.77
N CYS A 744 5.39 27.88 -1.81
CA CYS A 744 5.35 26.42 -1.73
C CYS A 744 6.25 25.89 -0.60
N TYR A 745 7.46 26.43 -0.49
CA TYR A 745 8.40 26.11 0.57
C TYR A 745 7.87 26.43 1.98
N LEU A 746 7.36 27.65 2.16
CA LEU A 746 6.86 28.13 3.45
C LEU A 746 5.68 27.31 3.94
N THR A 747 4.71 27.00 3.06
CA THR A 747 3.58 26.13 3.44
C THR A 747 4.05 24.75 3.91
N GLN A 748 5.01 24.15 3.23
CA GLN A 748 5.57 22.84 3.62
C GLN A 748 6.34 22.88 4.95
N CYS A 749 7.12 23.95 5.20
CA CYS A 749 7.84 24.12 6.46
C CYS A 749 6.88 24.34 7.64
N VAL A 750 5.87 25.18 7.46
CA VAL A 750 4.83 25.47 8.46
C VAL A 750 4.01 24.21 8.76
N GLN A 751 3.63 23.45 7.74
CA GLN A 751 3.02 22.12 7.90
C GLN A 751 3.92 21.20 8.74
N ALA A 752 5.19 21.04 8.35
CA ALA A 752 6.14 20.16 9.01
C ALA A 752 6.29 20.47 10.50
N ARG A 753 6.41 21.76 10.85
CA ARG A 753 6.55 22.20 12.23
C ARG A 753 5.29 21.96 13.05
N SER A 754 4.12 22.26 12.48
CA SER A 754 2.85 22.09 13.18
C SER A 754 2.62 20.63 13.54
N ILE A 755 2.80 19.74 12.56
CA ILE A 755 2.54 18.31 12.73
C ILE A 755 3.64 17.64 13.57
N ALA A 756 4.88 18.11 13.50
CA ALA A 756 5.91 17.68 14.45
C ALA A 756 5.56 18.08 15.89
N ALA A 757 5.22 19.34 16.15
CA ALA A 757 4.84 19.82 17.48
C ALA A 757 3.65 19.03 18.05
N GLN A 758 2.65 18.78 17.22
CA GLN A 758 1.48 17.98 17.56
C GLN A 758 1.82 16.51 17.83
N THR A 759 2.67 15.90 17.00
CA THR A 759 3.12 14.52 17.17
C THR A 759 3.94 14.36 18.46
N GLU A 760 4.86 15.29 18.72
CA GLU A 760 5.66 15.29 19.94
C GLU A 760 4.78 15.47 21.18
N HIS A 761 3.74 16.29 21.12
CA HIS A 761 2.74 16.42 22.18
C HIS A 761 2.09 15.09 22.52
N TYR A 762 1.62 14.35 21.52
CA TYR A 762 1.04 13.02 21.74
C TYR A 762 2.05 12.02 22.30
N ARG A 763 3.32 12.11 21.89
CA ARG A 763 4.39 11.25 22.44
C ARG A 763 4.74 11.60 23.88
N ARG A 764 4.71 12.87 24.27
CA ARG A 764 4.83 13.26 25.69
C ARG A 764 3.65 12.75 26.51
N GLY A 765 2.45 12.79 25.92
CA GLY A 765 1.21 12.29 26.51
C GLY A 765 1.26 10.83 26.99
N GLN A 766 2.17 10.00 26.47
CA GLN A 766 2.38 8.62 26.93
C GLN A 766 2.70 8.54 28.44
N GLY A 767 3.52 9.47 28.94
CA GLY A 767 3.91 9.54 30.36
C GLY A 767 2.98 10.38 31.24
N GLU A 768 1.98 11.04 30.63
CA GLU A 768 1.07 11.96 31.31
C GLU A 768 -0.28 11.31 31.64
N ALA A 769 -1.20 12.07 32.24
CA ALA A 769 -2.54 11.59 32.58
C ALA A 769 -3.37 11.18 31.33
N SER A 770 -3.03 11.70 30.15
CA SER A 770 -3.66 11.31 28.89
C SER A 770 -3.29 9.90 28.45
N ARG A 771 -2.14 9.36 28.89
CA ARG A 771 -1.65 8.03 28.51
C ARG A 771 -1.80 7.75 27.01
N THR A 772 -1.41 8.73 26.20
CA THR A 772 -1.57 8.67 24.75
C THR A 772 -0.70 7.53 24.19
N MET A 773 -1.27 6.67 23.35
CA MET A 773 -0.64 5.44 22.86
C MET A 773 -0.69 5.30 21.33
N GLY A 774 -1.06 6.36 20.62
CA GLY A 774 -0.95 6.37 19.17
C GLY A 774 -1.10 7.75 18.55
N ALA A 775 -0.36 7.95 17.46
CA ALA A 775 -0.35 9.16 16.66
C ALA A 775 -0.21 8.79 15.17
N LEU A 776 -1.33 8.85 14.45
CA LEU A 776 -1.42 8.61 13.01
C LEU A 776 -1.83 9.92 12.32
N TYR A 777 -0.90 10.61 11.65
CA TYR A 777 -1.24 11.87 10.99
C TYR A 777 -1.98 11.65 9.67
N TRP A 778 -2.83 12.60 9.33
CA TRP A 778 -3.47 12.74 8.02
C TRP A 778 -2.58 13.67 7.18
N GLN A 779 -2.01 13.24 6.04
CA GLN A 779 -2.01 11.89 5.45
C GLN A 779 -0.62 11.51 4.93
N LEU A 780 -0.40 10.26 4.53
CA LEU A 780 0.91 9.81 4.04
C LEU A 780 1.26 10.38 2.66
N ASN A 781 0.43 10.04 1.66
CA ASN A 781 0.70 10.15 0.22
C ASN A 781 -0.41 10.91 -0.54
N ASP A 782 -0.16 11.22 -1.81
CA ASP A 782 -1.11 11.93 -2.69
C ASP A 782 -1.63 11.07 -3.84
N ILE A 783 -2.91 11.25 -4.17
CA ILE A 783 -3.57 10.62 -5.32
C ILE A 783 -3.31 11.37 -6.65
N TRP A 784 -2.95 12.66 -6.57
CA TRP A 784 -2.75 13.56 -7.71
C TRP A 784 -1.87 14.77 -7.31
N PRO A 785 -1.38 15.58 -8.28
CA PRO A 785 -0.65 16.81 -7.98
C PRO A 785 -1.57 17.93 -7.46
N GLY A 786 -1.54 18.22 -6.16
CA GLY A 786 -2.36 19.29 -5.57
C GLY A 786 -2.02 19.60 -4.10
N PRO A 787 -2.62 20.64 -3.51
CA PRO A 787 -2.47 20.95 -2.09
C PRO A 787 -3.22 19.93 -1.24
N THR A 788 -2.52 19.30 -0.30
CA THR A 788 -3.05 18.22 0.54
C THR A 788 -2.34 18.21 1.89
N TRP A 789 -2.74 17.30 2.77
CA TRP A 789 -2.08 17.04 4.05
C TRP A 789 -0.94 16.02 3.94
N SER A 790 -0.56 15.61 2.73
CA SER A 790 0.45 14.57 2.54
C SER A 790 1.82 14.98 3.06
N SER A 791 2.62 13.98 3.44
CA SER A 791 4.07 14.15 3.64
C SER A 791 4.90 13.74 2.42
N ILE A 792 4.31 12.97 1.50
CA ILE A 792 4.93 12.48 0.27
C ILE A 792 4.04 12.91 -0.90
N GLU A 793 4.65 13.60 -1.86
CA GLU A 793 4.00 14.11 -3.07
C GLU A 793 3.62 12.99 -4.04
N HIS A 794 2.77 13.30 -5.03
CA HIS A 794 2.27 12.32 -6.01
C HIS A 794 3.38 11.60 -6.80
N ASN A 795 4.50 12.28 -7.07
CA ASN A 795 5.68 11.72 -7.74
C ASN A 795 6.61 10.95 -6.79
N GLY A 796 6.29 10.83 -5.50
CA GLY A 796 7.09 10.13 -4.49
C GLY A 796 8.10 11.01 -3.75
N ARG A 797 8.23 12.31 -4.09
CA ARG A 797 9.12 13.23 -3.41
C ARG A 797 8.68 13.47 -1.97
N TRP A 798 9.64 13.45 -1.04
CA TRP A 798 9.38 13.79 0.35
C TRP A 798 9.22 15.31 0.52
N LYS A 799 8.17 15.74 1.19
CA LYS A 799 8.04 17.10 1.74
C LYS A 799 8.85 17.20 3.04
N PRO A 800 9.21 18.43 3.49
CA PRO A 800 9.74 18.71 4.83
C PRO A 800 9.06 17.92 5.97
N LEU A 801 7.74 17.77 5.91
CA LEU A 801 6.97 17.01 6.91
C LEU A 801 7.53 15.60 7.13
N HIS A 802 7.91 14.87 6.09
CA HIS A 802 8.37 13.48 6.23
C HIS A 802 9.69 13.40 7.02
N TYR A 803 10.60 14.37 6.83
CA TYR A 803 11.86 14.48 7.57
C TYR A 803 11.63 14.85 9.04
N PHE A 804 10.69 15.77 9.30
CA PHE A 804 10.32 16.15 10.67
C PHE A 804 9.68 14.97 11.41
N ILE A 805 8.83 14.22 10.75
CA ILE A 805 8.17 13.04 11.32
C ILE A 805 9.16 11.92 11.62
N MET A 806 10.15 11.69 10.75
CA MET A 806 11.24 10.74 11.01
C MET A 806 11.90 10.99 12.37
N ASN A 807 12.13 12.27 12.72
CA ASN A 807 12.68 12.69 14.01
C ASN A 807 11.63 12.57 15.13
N ALA A 808 10.41 13.05 14.91
CA ALA A 808 9.33 12.99 15.90
C ALA A 808 8.93 11.55 16.26
N PHE A 809 9.17 10.57 15.39
CA PHE A 809 8.92 9.14 15.61
C PHE A 809 10.17 8.34 16.00
N ALA A 810 11.32 8.97 16.22
CA ALA A 810 12.51 8.26 16.69
C ALA A 810 12.25 7.49 18.00
N ASP A 811 12.84 6.31 18.16
CA ASP A 811 12.59 5.44 19.33
C ASP A 811 12.86 6.12 20.67
N VAL A 812 13.80 7.06 20.70
CA VAL A 812 14.03 7.98 21.82
C VAL A 812 13.85 9.39 21.31
N LEU A 813 12.86 10.11 21.81
CA LEU A 813 12.59 11.49 21.39
C LEU A 813 12.99 12.46 22.47
N ILE A 814 13.65 13.55 22.07
CA ILE A 814 13.75 14.76 22.87
C ILE A 814 12.70 15.71 22.34
N SER A 815 11.89 16.27 23.21
CA SER A 815 10.86 17.21 22.79
C SER A 815 10.96 18.48 23.61
N GLY A 816 11.04 19.61 22.92
CA GLY A 816 11.11 20.93 23.51
C GLY A 816 9.85 21.72 23.19
N PHE A 817 9.22 22.32 24.19
CA PHE A 817 8.06 23.18 23.98
C PHE A 817 8.00 24.29 25.02
N GLU A 818 7.24 25.34 24.72
CA GLU A 818 6.96 26.43 25.65
C GLU A 818 5.88 26.00 26.65
N GLY A 819 6.19 26.13 27.94
CA GLY A 819 5.28 25.84 29.03
C GLY A 819 4.21 26.91 29.21
N GLU A 820 3.21 26.60 30.04
CA GLU A 820 2.13 27.54 30.40
C GLU A 820 2.65 28.75 31.18
N ASP A 821 3.76 28.57 31.92
CA ASP A 821 4.47 29.67 32.57
C ASP A 821 5.25 30.48 31.54
N GLU A 822 4.92 31.78 31.42
CA GLU A 822 5.52 32.68 30.43
C GLU A 822 7.05 32.56 30.40
N ASN A 823 7.61 32.34 29.22
CA ASN A 823 9.04 32.20 28.97
C ASN A 823 9.69 31.03 29.73
N THR A 824 9.03 29.88 29.86
CA THR A 824 9.70 28.66 30.33
C THR A 824 9.66 27.59 29.24
N PHE A 825 10.81 27.01 28.91
CA PHE A 825 10.89 25.86 28.01
C PHE A 825 10.98 24.57 28.78
N HIS A 826 10.10 23.64 28.48
CA HIS A 826 10.15 22.28 29.03
C HIS A 826 10.84 21.36 28.03
N ILE A 827 11.81 20.60 28.52
CA ILE A 827 12.47 19.54 27.77
C ILE A 827 12.00 18.20 28.31
N HIS A 828 11.42 17.40 27.44
CA HIS A 828 11.02 16.03 27.72
C HIS A 828 11.91 15.04 26.98
N VAL A 829 12.03 13.84 27.56
CA VAL A 829 12.55 12.66 26.90
C VAL A 829 11.45 11.62 26.87
N SER A 830 11.21 11.02 25.70
CA SER A 830 10.31 9.87 25.52
C SER A 830 11.10 8.65 25.08
N ASN A 831 10.78 7.50 25.62
CA ASN A 831 11.45 6.22 25.36
C ASN A 831 10.42 5.16 24.94
N ASP A 832 10.41 4.81 23.65
CA ASP A 832 9.55 3.73 23.13
C ASP A 832 10.18 2.34 23.30
N LYS A 833 11.47 2.26 23.66
CA LYS A 833 12.17 0.98 23.81
C LYS A 833 11.58 0.18 24.97
N ARG A 834 11.77 -1.14 24.91
CA ARG A 834 11.34 -2.10 25.94
C ARG A 834 12.26 -2.15 27.16
N GLU A 835 13.33 -1.37 27.15
CA GLU A 835 14.31 -1.28 28.22
C GLU A 835 14.40 0.15 28.75
N LYS A 836 14.85 0.28 30.00
CA LYS A 836 15.15 1.57 30.59
C LYS A 836 16.35 2.23 29.90
N ILE A 837 16.37 3.56 29.88
CA ILE A 837 17.46 4.34 29.32
C ILE A 837 17.97 5.34 30.36
N GLU A 838 19.28 5.40 30.50
CA GLU A 838 19.99 6.36 31.34
C GLU A 838 20.91 7.20 30.47
N GLY A 839 20.91 8.51 30.71
CA GLY A 839 21.66 9.45 29.88
C GLY A 839 21.70 10.86 30.47
N GLN A 840 22.05 11.82 29.63
CA GLN A 840 22.08 13.23 29.98
C GLN A 840 21.54 14.08 28.83
N VAL A 841 20.78 15.13 29.17
CA VAL A 841 20.36 16.19 28.26
C VAL A 841 21.29 17.38 28.45
N VAL A 842 21.81 17.89 27.33
CA VAL A 842 22.55 19.15 27.26
C VAL A 842 21.68 20.16 26.51
N VAL A 843 21.43 21.31 27.13
CA VAL A 843 20.77 22.45 26.49
C VAL A 843 21.84 23.49 26.22
N LYS A 844 21.88 24.00 24.99
CA LYS A 844 22.83 25.03 24.54
C LYS A 844 22.08 26.17 23.86
N SER A 845 22.56 27.39 24.05
CA SER A 845 22.16 28.56 23.29
C SER A 845 23.20 28.89 22.23
N TYR A 846 22.75 29.26 21.04
CA TYR A 846 23.59 29.61 19.89
C TYR A 846 23.19 30.98 19.38
N HIS A 847 24.14 31.90 19.27
CA HIS A 847 23.90 33.21 18.70
C HIS A 847 23.84 33.15 17.17
N PHE A 848 22.76 33.62 16.53
CA PHE A 848 22.55 33.52 15.08
C PHE A 848 23.67 34.16 14.25
N LYS A 849 24.11 35.37 14.64
CA LYS A 849 25.16 36.12 13.91
C LYS A 849 26.59 35.62 14.14
N SER A 850 27.01 35.43 15.39
CA SER A 850 28.39 35.07 15.74
C SER A 850 28.65 33.57 15.77
N GLY A 851 27.61 32.73 15.82
CA GLY A 851 27.74 31.30 16.07
C GLY A 851 28.18 30.96 17.49
N GLN A 852 28.32 31.95 18.38
CA GLN A 852 28.77 31.74 19.75
C GLN A 852 27.80 30.80 20.47
N CYS A 853 28.36 29.76 21.08
CA CYS A 853 27.63 28.73 21.80
C CYS A 853 27.85 28.88 23.31
N SER A 854 26.81 28.69 24.10
CA SER A 854 26.89 28.63 25.57
C SER A 854 26.06 27.47 26.09
N GLU A 855 26.62 26.72 27.05
CA GLU A 855 25.86 25.69 27.75
C GLU A 855 24.91 26.33 28.75
N VAL A 856 23.67 25.88 28.70
CA VAL A 856 22.55 26.40 29.49
C VAL A 856 22.19 25.45 30.61
N ALA A 857 22.15 24.15 30.32
CA ALA A 857 21.87 23.12 31.30
C ALA A 857 22.51 21.80 30.89
N LEU A 858 22.97 21.04 31.88
CA LEU A 858 23.43 19.66 31.75
C LEU A 858 22.74 18.84 32.83
N VAL A 859 21.78 18.00 32.44
CA VAL A 859 20.90 17.31 33.40
C VAL A 859 20.85 15.82 33.09
N PRO A 860 21.20 14.94 34.05
CA PRO A 860 21.05 13.50 33.88
C PRO A 860 19.56 13.10 33.89
N PHE A 861 19.22 12.01 33.21
CA PHE A 861 17.90 11.40 33.26
C PHE A 861 17.99 9.88 33.37
N ASP A 862 16.96 9.29 33.97
CA ASP A 862 16.70 7.84 34.01
C ASP A 862 15.22 7.65 33.69
N ILE A 863 14.95 7.10 32.49
CA ILE A 863 13.60 6.93 31.98
C ILE A 863 13.27 5.45 31.81
N LYS A 864 12.09 5.07 32.31
CA LYS A 864 11.55 3.71 32.16
C LYS A 864 11.30 3.38 30.69
N ALA A 865 11.21 2.08 30.40
CA ALA A 865 10.70 1.59 29.13
C ALA A 865 9.29 2.15 28.86
N GLN A 866 9.01 2.49 27.61
CA GLN A 866 7.68 2.87 27.11
C GLN A 866 7.01 4.01 27.90
N SER A 867 7.76 5.09 28.13
CA SER A 867 7.32 6.22 28.95
C SER A 867 7.89 7.54 28.42
N SER A 868 7.28 8.65 28.84
CA SER A 868 7.83 10.00 28.69
C SER A 868 8.02 10.67 30.05
N MET A 869 8.97 11.60 30.16
CA MET A 869 9.15 12.44 31.34
C MET A 869 9.74 13.81 31.02
N LYS A 870 9.38 14.82 31.82
CA LYS A 870 10.06 16.11 31.84
C LYS A 870 11.42 15.98 32.51
N VAL A 871 12.49 16.43 31.85
CA VAL A 871 13.87 16.38 32.36
C VAL A 871 14.29 17.72 32.95
N VAL A 872 14.10 18.81 32.22
CA VAL A 872 14.51 20.15 32.67
C VAL A 872 13.54 21.23 32.20
N SER A 873 13.42 22.29 32.99
CA SER A 873 12.72 23.52 32.60
C SER A 873 13.73 24.66 32.57
N VAL A 874 13.70 25.47 31.51
CA VAL A 874 14.73 26.48 31.24
C VAL A 874 14.07 27.82 30.96
N ASN A 875 14.47 28.87 31.67
CA ASN A 875 13.96 30.22 31.45
C ASN A 875 15.00 31.05 30.66
N PRO A 876 14.63 31.69 29.54
CA PRO A 876 15.53 32.45 28.71
C PRO A 876 15.90 33.84 29.23
N GLN A 877 15.23 34.36 30.25
CA GLN A 877 15.57 35.65 30.86
C GLN A 877 17.00 35.69 31.45
N GLY A 878 17.62 34.53 31.68
CA GLY A 878 19.00 34.42 32.15
C GLY A 878 20.07 34.34 31.05
N PHE A 879 19.69 34.36 29.76
CA PHE A 879 20.65 34.21 28.64
C PHE A 879 21.35 35.50 28.22
N ASP A 880 21.02 36.63 28.85
CA ASP A 880 21.70 37.93 28.68
C ASP A 880 23.11 37.88 29.31
N GLN A 881 24.02 37.10 28.73
CA GLN A 881 25.44 37.32 28.94
C GLN A 881 25.85 38.57 28.16
N ALA A 882 26.07 39.68 28.87
CA ALA A 882 26.69 40.91 28.39
C ALA A 882 25.88 41.79 27.39
N GLY A 883 24.59 42.06 27.68
CA GLY A 883 23.85 43.16 27.03
C GLY A 883 23.46 42.94 25.57
N MET A 884 23.32 41.68 25.15
CA MET A 884 22.86 41.29 23.81
C MET A 884 21.35 41.00 23.82
N ASP A 885 20.65 41.30 22.73
CA ASP A 885 19.20 41.12 22.60
C ASP A 885 18.83 39.63 22.57
N SER A 886 17.93 39.19 23.46
CA SER A 886 17.33 37.85 23.51
C SER A 886 16.78 37.34 22.16
N ASN A 887 16.49 38.23 21.21
CA ASN A 887 16.12 37.92 19.81
C ASN A 887 17.18 37.20 18.97
N GLN A 888 18.41 37.11 19.45
CA GLN A 888 19.54 36.72 18.63
C GLN A 888 20.00 35.27 18.89
N PHE A 889 19.20 34.48 19.61
CA PHE A 889 19.60 33.15 20.06
C PHE A 889 18.65 32.02 19.65
N LEU A 890 19.27 30.89 19.30
CA LEU A 890 18.68 29.58 19.05
C LEU A 890 18.94 28.68 20.26
N LEU A 891 17.91 28.05 20.82
CA LEU A 891 18.05 27.02 21.85
C LEU A 891 17.98 25.63 21.23
N MET A 892 19.01 24.84 21.49
CA MET A 892 19.12 23.46 21.02
C MET A 892 19.35 22.54 22.22
N ALA A 893 18.54 21.50 22.33
CA ALA A 893 18.73 20.43 23.31
C ALA A 893 19.22 19.16 22.59
N THR A 894 20.21 18.51 23.18
CA THR A 894 20.73 17.23 22.70
C THR A 894 20.75 16.24 23.86
N ALA A 895 20.54 14.96 23.59
CA ALA A 895 20.67 13.92 24.61
C ALA A 895 21.70 12.89 24.17
N THR A 896 22.41 12.35 25.15
CA THR A 896 23.37 11.25 24.97
C THR A 896 23.02 10.13 25.95
N PHE A 897 22.99 8.88 25.48
CA PHE A 897 22.68 7.71 26.30
C PHE A 897 23.41 6.45 25.81
N GLN A 898 23.78 5.56 26.75
CA GLN A 898 24.28 4.18 26.54
C GLN A 898 25.40 3.93 25.49
N GLY A 899 26.45 4.75 25.45
CA GLY A 899 27.76 4.36 24.87
C GLY A 899 27.80 4.02 23.36
N LYS A 900 26.73 4.30 22.62
CA LYS A 900 26.69 4.44 21.16
C LYS A 900 26.31 5.89 20.88
N ASP A 901 26.89 6.51 19.84
CA ASP A 901 26.60 7.90 19.41
C ASP A 901 25.17 8.06 18.86
N GLN A 902 24.14 7.66 19.60
CA GLN A 902 22.76 8.05 19.34
C GLN A 902 22.52 9.41 19.99
N THR A 903 23.07 10.46 19.38
CA THR A 903 22.69 11.84 19.65
C THR A 903 21.42 12.15 18.87
N ASN A 904 20.26 12.08 19.52
CA ASN A 904 19.10 12.81 19.01
C ASN A 904 19.23 14.27 19.46
N SER A 905 19.03 15.20 18.53
CA SER A 905 19.02 16.63 18.78
C SER A 905 17.64 17.17 18.45
N THR A 906 17.10 18.00 19.33
CA THR A 906 15.86 18.72 19.10
C THR A 906 16.12 20.20 19.28
N VAL A 907 15.69 20.98 18.30
CA VAL A 907 15.72 22.43 18.38
C VAL A 907 14.48 22.87 19.16
N VAL A 908 14.69 23.47 20.33
CA VAL A 908 13.64 23.70 21.33
C VAL A 908 12.92 25.03 21.09
N LYS A 909 13.64 26.09 20.69
CA LYS A 909 13.03 27.37 20.29
C LYS A 909 14.02 28.33 19.63
N MET A 910 13.48 29.19 18.76
CA MET A 910 14.07 30.46 18.32
C MET A 910 13.38 31.62 19.05
N LEU A 911 14.12 32.45 19.77
CA LEU A 911 13.54 33.55 20.56
C LEU A 911 13.27 34.80 19.68
N PRO A 912 12.04 35.37 19.63
CA PRO A 912 11.77 36.69 19.06
C PRO A 912 11.20 37.69 20.11
N GLN A 913 11.71 37.63 21.35
CA GLN A 913 11.41 38.38 22.59
C GLN A 913 10.24 37.92 23.46
N LEU A 914 10.61 37.66 24.71
CA LEU A 914 10.12 38.27 25.95
C LEU A 914 9.08 39.41 25.81
N CYS A 915 7.81 39.08 25.63
CA CYS A 915 6.64 39.77 26.21
C CYS A 915 5.38 38.90 25.99
N PRO A 916 4.34 39.03 26.82
CA PRO A 916 3.37 37.97 27.07
C PRO A 916 2.49 37.72 25.85
N SER A 917 2.36 36.44 25.47
CA SER A 917 1.47 35.89 24.46
C SER A 917 1.90 36.06 22.98
N ARG A 918 1.85 34.94 22.23
CA ARG A 918 1.31 34.92 20.85
C ARG A 918 2.01 35.83 19.82
N THR A 919 3.32 35.71 19.61
CA THR A 919 4.01 36.48 18.55
C THR A 919 4.74 35.59 17.52
N PRO A 920 4.57 35.79 16.20
CA PRO A 920 5.21 34.97 15.16
C PRO A 920 6.73 35.17 15.07
N PHE A 921 7.47 34.20 14.48
CA PHE A 921 8.93 34.29 14.27
C PHE A 921 9.27 35.30 13.17
N SER A 922 9.91 36.42 13.50
CA SER A 922 10.24 37.43 12.49
C SER A 922 11.47 37.07 11.65
N ILE A 923 11.26 36.89 10.34
CA ILE A 923 12.33 36.72 9.35
C ILE A 923 13.20 38.00 9.28
N ASN A 924 12.64 39.16 9.67
CA ASN A 924 13.33 40.45 9.65
C ASN A 924 14.42 40.62 10.75
N TYR A 925 14.46 39.80 11.80
CA TYR A 925 15.54 39.90 12.80
C TYR A 925 16.87 39.31 12.33
N LEU A 926 16.81 38.46 11.30
CA LEU A 926 17.99 37.93 10.63
C LEU A 926 18.62 38.94 9.65
N SER A 927 17.95 40.08 9.38
CA SER A 927 18.24 40.97 8.25
C SER A 927 18.56 42.44 8.56
N GLN A 928 18.81 42.84 9.82
CA GLN A 928 19.16 44.24 10.14
C GLN A 928 20.51 44.72 9.55
N ASP A 929 21.17 43.95 8.68
CA ASP A 929 22.33 44.42 7.91
C ASP A 929 22.24 43.95 6.44
N PRO A 930 21.92 44.84 5.48
CA PRO A 930 21.87 44.53 4.05
C PRO A 930 23.24 44.13 3.45
N LYS A 931 24.32 44.11 4.24
CA LYS A 931 25.64 43.60 3.85
C LYS A 931 25.86 42.13 4.19
N ILE A 932 24.87 41.44 4.75
CA ILE A 932 24.94 40.00 5.03
C ILE A 932 24.71 39.21 3.74
N ARG A 933 25.80 38.85 3.05
CA ARG A 933 25.82 37.71 2.12
C ARG A 933 25.84 36.43 2.94
N LEU A 934 24.90 35.51 2.69
CA LEU A 934 24.79 34.21 3.37
C LEU A 934 25.08 33.03 2.44
N ASP A 935 25.71 33.28 1.28
CA ASP A 935 25.94 32.27 0.23
C ASP A 935 27.16 31.36 0.42
N ALA A 936 27.85 31.41 1.55
CA ALA A 936 29.01 30.56 1.72
C ALA A 936 28.62 29.21 2.33
N PHE A 937 27.86 28.42 1.56
CA PHE A 937 27.89 26.97 1.73
C PHE A 937 29.11 26.44 0.97
N LEU A 938 30.06 25.84 1.69
CA LEU A 938 31.05 25.01 1.03
C LEU A 938 30.45 23.60 0.93
N VAL A 939 30.06 23.21 -0.29
CA VAL A 939 29.63 21.84 -0.59
C VAL A 939 30.81 21.08 -1.15
N THR A 940 31.21 20.00 -0.48
CA THR A 940 32.19 19.06 -1.03
C THR A 940 31.48 17.73 -1.29
N MET A 941 31.41 17.32 -2.55
CA MET A 941 30.79 16.05 -2.93
C MET A 941 31.82 14.94 -3.05
N ALA A 942 31.54 13.78 -2.45
CA ALA A 942 32.35 12.58 -2.61
C ALA A 942 31.43 11.39 -2.88
N ALA A 943 31.44 10.88 -4.11
CA ALA A 943 30.65 9.71 -4.46
C ALA A 943 31.26 8.44 -3.84
N LYS A 944 30.64 7.91 -2.79
CA LYS A 944 30.98 6.61 -2.21
C LYS A 944 29.97 5.57 -2.68
N ARG A 945 30.39 4.70 -3.60
CA ARG A 945 29.53 3.71 -4.24
C ARG A 945 29.40 2.47 -3.36
N SER A 946 28.19 2.20 -2.88
CA SER A 946 27.79 0.88 -2.39
C SER A 946 26.73 0.33 -3.33
N ASP A 947 27.12 -0.58 -4.23
CA ASP A 947 26.16 -1.33 -5.04
C ASP A 947 25.40 -2.26 -4.08
N PHE A 948 24.13 -1.96 -3.78
CA PHE A 948 23.25 -2.94 -3.16
C PHE A 948 22.96 -4.03 -4.21
N ASN A 949 23.30 -5.28 -3.87
CA ASN A 949 23.14 -6.51 -4.65
C ASN A 949 22.20 -6.43 -5.87
N GLY A 950 22.74 -6.02 -7.02
CA GLY A 950 22.09 -6.10 -8.33
C GLY A 950 20.89 -5.16 -8.54
N GLU A 951 21.15 -4.07 -9.29
CA GLU A 951 20.21 -3.19 -10.01
C GLU A 951 19.87 -1.78 -9.42
N ARG A 952 20.09 -0.77 -10.30
CA ARG A 952 19.47 0.57 -10.45
C ARG A 952 19.41 1.59 -9.30
N SER A 953 19.75 1.25 -8.06
CA SER A 953 19.77 2.17 -6.92
C SER A 953 21.19 2.49 -6.44
N GLY A 954 21.36 3.57 -5.68
CA GLY A 954 22.63 3.87 -5.03
C GLY A 954 22.56 5.10 -4.14
N GLN A 955 23.74 5.49 -3.61
CA GLN A 955 23.89 6.60 -2.68
C GLN A 955 24.99 7.56 -3.14
N VAL A 956 24.71 8.86 -3.10
CA VAL A 956 25.73 9.91 -3.19
C VAL A 956 25.87 10.54 -1.82
N GLN A 957 27.11 10.74 -1.37
CA GLN A 957 27.41 11.42 -0.10
C GLN A 957 28.03 12.78 -0.39
N PHE A 958 27.68 13.77 0.41
CA PHE A 958 28.28 15.09 0.33
C PHE A 958 28.30 15.75 1.69
N THR A 959 29.27 16.65 1.87
CA THR A 959 29.47 17.41 3.09
C THR A 959 29.01 18.83 2.86
N LEU A 960 28.09 19.29 3.71
CA LEU A 960 27.67 20.68 3.78
C LEU A 960 28.40 21.36 4.93
N ILE A 961 28.98 22.53 4.66
CA ILE A 961 29.51 23.41 5.69
C ILE A 961 28.86 24.77 5.52
N SER A 962 28.29 25.32 6.58
CA SER A 962 27.76 26.68 6.58
C SER A 962 28.67 27.63 7.35
N GLU A 963 29.01 28.78 6.78
CA GLU A 963 29.79 29.80 7.49
C GLU A 963 28.99 30.49 8.61
N ARG A 964 27.65 30.34 8.64
CA ARG A 964 26.75 30.99 9.59
C ARG A 964 25.64 30.04 10.03
N VAL A 965 24.79 30.47 10.96
CA VAL A 965 23.60 29.70 11.30
C VAL A 965 22.60 29.78 10.14
N ALA A 966 22.19 28.63 9.61
CA ALA A 966 21.21 28.51 8.53
C ALA A 966 20.01 27.68 9.00
N GLY A 967 18.81 28.26 8.86
CA GLY A 967 17.56 27.65 9.28
C GLY A 967 16.81 27.00 8.13
N TRP A 968 16.30 25.79 8.39
CA TRP A 968 15.52 24.99 7.45
C TRP A 968 16.24 24.83 6.11
N VAL A 969 17.51 24.44 6.18
CA VAL A 969 18.30 24.15 4.99
C VAL A 969 17.58 23.06 4.20
N TRP A 970 17.17 23.41 2.99
CA TRP A 970 16.41 22.56 2.09
C TRP A 970 17.23 22.26 0.85
N LEU A 971 17.44 20.96 0.64
CA LEU A 971 18.16 20.42 -0.50
C LEU A 971 17.18 19.84 -1.51
N SER A 972 17.42 20.12 -2.78
CA SER A 972 16.69 19.53 -3.88
C SER A 972 17.54 19.48 -5.12
N TRP A 973 17.34 18.46 -5.95
CA TRP A 973 17.92 18.42 -7.28
C TRP A 973 17.15 19.33 -8.23
N ILE A 974 17.84 20.00 -9.16
CA ILE A 974 17.23 20.82 -10.21
C ILE A 974 16.31 19.97 -11.09
N HIS A 975 16.73 18.74 -11.36
CA HIS A 975 15.91 17.73 -12.04
C HIS A 975 15.20 16.85 -11.02
N ASP A 976 14.02 16.37 -11.38
CA ASP A 976 13.24 15.48 -10.52
C ASP A 976 13.90 14.09 -10.49
N VAL A 977 14.79 13.87 -9.52
CA VAL A 977 15.43 12.60 -9.27
C VAL A 977 14.66 11.87 -8.20
N GLU A 978 14.14 10.69 -8.54
CA GLU A 978 13.41 9.85 -7.59
C GLU A 978 14.34 9.36 -6.49
N GLY A 979 14.11 9.86 -5.27
CA GLY A 979 14.95 9.58 -4.11
C GLY A 979 14.62 10.48 -2.94
N HIS A 980 15.43 10.36 -1.89
CA HIS A 980 15.31 11.16 -0.69
C HIS A 980 16.70 11.39 -0.09
N PHE A 981 16.84 12.48 0.65
CA PHE A 981 18.06 12.75 1.40
C PHE A 981 18.00 11.99 2.74
N SER A 982 19.14 11.73 3.37
CA SER A 982 19.20 11.14 4.71
C SER A 982 18.68 12.11 5.77
N GLU A 983 18.87 13.41 5.54
CA GLU A 983 18.28 14.50 6.31
C GLU A 983 17.95 15.67 5.37
N ASN A 984 16.91 16.43 5.69
CA ASN A 984 16.55 17.66 4.97
C ASN A 984 15.73 18.59 5.88
N CYS A 985 15.56 19.85 5.46
CA CYS A 985 14.84 20.88 6.23
C CYS A 985 15.36 21.05 7.67
N PHE A 986 16.69 21.00 7.86
CA PHE A 986 17.33 21.02 9.17
C PHE A 986 17.99 22.37 9.49
N TRP A 987 18.44 22.52 10.73
CA TRP A 987 19.30 23.63 11.15
C TRP A 987 20.77 23.29 10.95
N MET A 988 21.55 24.23 10.42
CA MET A 988 23.01 24.19 10.43
C MET A 988 23.56 25.32 11.31
N LEU A 989 24.53 24.99 12.15
CA LEU A 989 25.26 25.96 12.97
C LEU A 989 26.49 26.49 12.21
N ALA A 990 26.97 27.67 12.61
CA ALA A 990 28.16 28.28 11.99
C ALA A 990 29.41 27.39 12.17
N GLY A 991 30.06 27.04 11.06
CA GLY A 991 31.21 26.15 11.03
C GLY A 991 30.87 24.66 11.23
N GLU A 992 29.59 24.30 11.38
CA GLU A 992 29.16 22.90 11.43
C GLU A 992 29.38 22.24 10.07
N SER A 993 30.04 21.09 10.08
CA SER A 993 30.13 20.18 8.95
C SER A 993 29.09 19.09 9.13
N ARG A 994 28.21 18.90 8.14
CA ARG A 994 27.19 17.86 8.15
C ARG A 994 27.33 16.97 6.93
N GLU A 995 27.35 15.66 7.14
CA GLU A 995 27.34 14.67 6.07
C GLU A 995 25.89 14.33 5.72
N ILE A 996 25.54 14.47 4.44
CA ILE A 996 24.22 14.16 3.91
C ILE A 996 24.39 13.13 2.80
N ALA A 997 23.54 12.11 2.83
CA ALA A 997 23.41 11.17 1.74
C ALA A 997 22.15 11.47 0.93
N PHE A 998 22.18 11.22 -0.37
CA PHE A 998 21.00 11.12 -1.20
C PHE A 998 20.89 9.70 -1.74
N GLU A 999 19.78 9.05 -1.44
CA GLU A 999 19.46 7.71 -1.90
C GLU A 999 18.47 7.79 -3.06
N TRP A 1000 18.92 7.41 -4.26
CA TRP A 1000 18.09 7.41 -5.46
C TRP A 1000 17.58 6.00 -5.78
N ARG A 1001 16.36 5.90 -6.33
CA ARG A 1001 15.63 4.63 -6.45
C ARG A 1001 15.46 4.09 -7.88
N ALA A 1002 15.95 4.78 -8.91
CA ALA A 1002 15.91 4.29 -10.29
C ALA A 1002 17.15 4.70 -11.10
N ALA A 1003 17.32 4.16 -12.32
CA ALA A 1003 18.42 4.49 -13.23
C ALA A 1003 18.33 5.94 -13.75
N GLY A 1004 18.61 6.93 -12.90
CA GLY A 1004 18.93 8.28 -13.33
C GLY A 1004 20.31 8.30 -14.00
N PRO A 1005 20.56 9.17 -15.00
CA PRO A 1005 21.89 9.30 -15.56
C PRO A 1005 22.83 9.74 -14.44
N LYS A 1006 23.81 8.88 -14.14
CA LYS A 1006 24.79 9.07 -13.05
C LYS A 1006 25.56 10.39 -13.19
N ASP A 1007 25.60 10.94 -14.40
CA ASP A 1007 26.22 12.20 -14.75
C ASP A 1007 25.39 13.43 -14.32
N MET A 1008 24.16 13.25 -13.80
CA MET A 1008 23.27 14.34 -13.36
C MET A 1008 23.38 14.69 -11.87
N LEU A 1009 24.02 13.85 -11.04
CA LEU A 1009 24.16 14.09 -9.59
C LEU A 1009 25.48 14.83 -9.30
N THR A 1010 25.64 15.99 -9.90
CA THR A 1010 26.81 16.86 -9.74
C THR A 1010 26.48 18.07 -8.87
N GLN A 1011 27.52 18.72 -8.34
CA GLN A 1011 27.35 19.84 -7.39
C GLN A 1011 26.55 21.01 -7.98
N ASP A 1012 26.70 21.27 -9.27
CA ASP A 1012 25.98 22.30 -10.01
C ASP A 1012 24.48 22.00 -10.20
N GLN A 1013 24.06 20.76 -9.99
CA GLN A 1013 22.67 20.31 -10.09
C GLN A 1013 21.95 20.28 -8.73
N LEU A 1014 22.67 20.51 -7.64
CA LEU A 1014 22.14 20.55 -6.29
C LEU A 1014 21.70 21.97 -5.93
N HIS A 1015 20.41 22.20 -5.80
CA HIS A 1015 19.85 23.43 -5.29
C HIS A 1015 19.75 23.37 -3.75
N ILE A 1016 20.31 24.39 -3.10
CA ILE A 1016 20.30 24.54 -1.64
C ILE A 1016 19.67 25.88 -1.33
N ARG A 1017 18.65 25.88 -0.48
CA ARG A 1017 18.03 27.10 0.05
C ARG A 1017 17.87 27.03 1.55
N SER A 1018 17.60 28.17 2.17
CA SER A 1018 17.30 28.33 3.57
C SER A 1018 16.17 29.34 3.77
N LEU A 1019 15.68 29.49 4.99
CA LEU A 1019 14.67 30.52 5.31
C LEU A 1019 15.16 31.96 4.99
N PHE A 1020 16.47 32.19 4.91
CA PHE A 1020 17.03 33.50 4.59
C PHE A 1020 16.87 33.89 3.12
N ASP A 1021 16.75 32.92 2.22
CA ASP A 1021 16.63 33.20 0.78
C ASP A 1021 15.27 33.82 0.45
N VAL A 1022 14.22 33.44 1.19
CA VAL A 1022 12.89 34.08 1.15
C VAL A 1022 12.96 35.59 1.39
N HIS A 1023 13.85 36.02 2.29
CA HIS A 1023 14.04 37.45 2.56
C HIS A 1023 14.67 38.19 1.37
N ARG A 1024 15.54 37.54 0.59
CA ARG A 1024 16.14 38.17 -0.60
C ARG A 1024 15.09 38.39 -1.69
N THR A 1025 14.19 37.42 -1.85
CA THR A 1025 13.02 37.55 -2.72
C THR A 1025 12.17 38.74 -2.28
N SER A 1026 11.90 38.87 -0.98
CA SER A 1026 11.21 40.04 -0.42
C SER A 1026 11.91 41.37 -0.74
N ALA A 1027 13.24 41.46 -0.54
CA ALA A 1027 13.98 42.69 -0.82
C ALA A 1027 13.97 43.06 -2.31
N SER A 1028 13.94 42.06 -3.20
CA SER A 1028 13.80 42.27 -4.64
C SER A 1028 12.40 42.77 -5.00
N LEU A 1029 11.36 42.26 -4.33
CA LEU A 1029 9.98 42.76 -4.45
C LEU A 1029 9.84 44.21 -3.99
N GLU A 1030 10.47 44.57 -2.87
CA GLU A 1030 10.53 45.97 -2.38
C GLU A 1030 11.28 46.90 -3.34
N THR A 1031 12.19 46.37 -4.15
CA THR A 1031 12.94 47.16 -5.15
C THR A 1031 12.12 47.35 -6.44
N GLU A 1032 11.25 46.40 -6.78
CA GLU A 1032 10.43 46.44 -7.98
C GLU A 1032 9.16 47.30 -7.79
N GLN A 1033 8.60 47.32 -6.57
CA GLN A 1033 7.50 48.22 -6.18
C GLN A 1033 7.99 49.66 -5.96
#